data_AF-A0AAD7YMI9-F1
#
_entry.id   AF-A0AAD7YMI9-F1
#
_cell.length_a   1.000
_cell.length_b   1.000
_cell.length_c   1.000
_cell.angle_alpha   90.00
_cell.angle_beta   90.00
_cell.angle_gamma   90.00
#
_symmetry.space_group_name_H-M   'P 1'
#
loop_
_entity.id
_entity.type
_entity.pdbx_description
1 polymer ?
#
loop_
_entity_poly.entity_id
_entity_poly.type
_entity_poly.pdbx_seq_one_letter_code
_entity_poly.pdbx_strand_id
1 'polypeptide(L)'
;MLAAWLVCACVAAAHALRVGVGISDVTGPPAEIAFMGYAQLEQTGHGVHLRQFSRAFVLEDNSGGATERLVFVSVDAAMMGHGVRKEVIKRLQKRYGVLYGEHNVIISGTHTHSTPGGFLMDFLFDLPILGFVRETYTAYIVGIYKSIVMAHNKLTEARVLYGEAELLDANINRSPSSYLRNPPEERARYKYDTDKTLSQIRFVSPENRILGVINWFAVHPTSMNNTNKLISSDNVGYASILMEKELNGKNTLPGKGNIVCAFASTNLGDVSPNTKGPHCEFSGKPCDQEKLLCKLPKERCFASGPGRDMFDSTRIIATKLFQTGMEKLLCKLPKERCFASGPGRDMFDSTRIIATKLFQTGMEKLLCKLPKERCFASGPGRDMFDSTRIIATKLFQTGMEKLLCKLPKERCFASGPGRDMFDSTRIIATKLFQTGMEKLLCKLPKERCFASGPGRDMFDSTRIIATKLFQTGMEKLLCKLPKERCFASGPGRDMFDSTRIIATKLFQTGMEKLLCKLPKERCFASGPGRDMFDSTRIIATKLFQTGMEKLLCKLPKERCFASGPGRDMFDSTRIIATKLFQTGMEKLLCKLPKERCFASGPGRDMFDSTRIIATKLFQTGMEKLLCKLPKERCFASGPGRDMFDSTRIIATKLFQTGMKVLNEPGVDMTGPLGIKHQYVKMPEEEVAPFDPVTETFNTSTKVYGCLPAMGYSFAAGTTDGPGAFDFKQGTTTSNPLWNAVRDFIAEPTKEDIMCQAPKPILLATGRAKFPYEWQPKVVSCSVARIGSFFLAAVPGEFTTMSGRRLRNVIAKTAPEAKKVVIAGLSNIYSDYIATPEEYQAQRYEAASTIFGPHTLDIYLNKYVELTNALISSKDMPLGPEPPDLSSQLISLIPPVLWDSAPWGHEFGDCLKQPFKQYSYGDVVVAQFVSGHPRNSIRHGRWYATVERLESEEDDAWVTVFTDADWETKFTWIRDSKVMGTSRAEIEWEIPVGTPKGTYRIHHFGNYKYVLGGIYPYHGFTDGFEVS
;
A
#
# COMPACT_ATOMS: atom_id res chain seq x y z
N MET A 1 76.35 -1.72 4.08
CA MET A 1 75.05 -1.41 4.72
C MET A 1 74.37 -0.12 4.22
N LEU A 2 74.94 0.66 3.28
CA LEU A 2 74.24 1.83 2.69
C LEU A 2 73.50 1.56 1.36
N ALA A 3 73.77 0.45 0.67
CA ALA A 3 73.12 0.13 -0.62
C ALA A 3 71.70 -0.48 -0.47
N ALA A 4 71.33 -0.99 0.70
CA ALA A 4 70.02 -1.60 0.94
C ALA A 4 68.91 -0.58 1.24
N TRP A 5 69.26 0.68 1.55
CA TRP A 5 68.29 1.75 1.80
C TRP A 5 67.88 2.52 0.54
N LEU A 6 68.64 2.41 -0.56
CA LEU A 6 68.31 3.06 -1.83
C LEU A 6 67.42 2.20 -2.75
N VAL A 7 67.27 0.91 -2.48
CA VAL A 7 66.40 0.01 -3.28
C VAL A 7 64.95 -0.02 -2.75
N CYS A 8 64.68 0.53 -1.56
CA CYS A 8 63.31 0.73 -1.04
C CYS A 8 62.70 2.11 -1.37
N ALA A 9 63.45 3.01 -2.03
CA ALA A 9 62.98 4.36 -2.37
C ALA A 9 62.47 4.52 -3.82
N CYS A 10 62.43 3.43 -4.59
CA CYS A 10 61.91 3.40 -5.97
C CYS A 10 60.75 2.40 -6.13
N VAL A 11 59.90 2.24 -5.12
CA VAL A 11 58.52 1.84 -5.42
C VAL A 11 57.91 3.04 -6.11
N ALA A 12 57.78 2.93 -7.43
CA ALA A 12 57.20 3.93 -8.30
C ALA A 12 56.05 4.65 -7.60
N ALA A 13 56.09 5.99 -7.61
CA ALA A 13 54.94 6.82 -7.28
C ALA A 13 53.81 6.47 -8.25
N ALA A 14 53.06 5.41 -7.93
CA ALA A 14 51.82 5.06 -8.60
C ALA A 14 50.93 6.27 -8.42
N HIS A 15 50.73 7.03 -9.50
CA HIS A 15 49.94 8.25 -9.48
C HIS A 15 48.56 7.91 -8.92
N ALA A 16 48.23 8.48 -7.76
CA ALA A 16 47.04 8.09 -7.01
C ALA A 16 45.79 8.66 -7.69
N LEU A 17 44.82 7.79 -7.99
CA LEU A 17 43.47 8.20 -8.37
C LEU A 17 42.93 9.13 -7.28
N ARG A 18 42.28 10.22 -7.68
CA ARG A 18 41.60 11.12 -6.74
C ARG A 18 40.11 10.87 -6.77
N VAL A 19 39.49 10.76 -5.60
CA VAL A 19 38.06 10.54 -5.45
C VAL A 19 37.47 11.55 -4.49
N GLY A 20 36.33 12.10 -4.87
CA GLY A 20 35.52 12.97 -4.04
C GLY A 20 34.08 12.47 -3.99
N VAL A 21 33.44 12.61 -2.83
CA VAL A 21 32.06 12.15 -2.61
C VAL A 21 31.16 13.28 -2.13
N GLY A 22 29.89 13.22 -2.52
CA GLY A 22 28.92 14.25 -2.16
C GLY A 22 27.50 13.69 -2.07
N ILE A 23 26.73 14.20 -1.11
CA ILE A 23 25.33 13.84 -0.91
C ILE A 23 24.49 15.12 -0.83
N SER A 24 23.34 15.14 -1.50
CA SER A 24 22.38 16.23 -1.40
C SER A 24 20.96 15.69 -1.48
N ASP A 25 20.04 16.32 -0.75
CA ASP A 25 18.60 16.13 -0.92
C ASP A 25 18.20 16.39 -2.39
N VAL A 26 17.25 15.62 -2.90
CA VAL A 26 16.56 15.80 -4.20
C VAL A 26 15.04 15.65 -4.08
N THR A 27 14.51 15.63 -2.85
CA THR A 27 13.10 15.34 -2.58
C THR A 27 12.18 16.36 -3.26
N GLY A 28 11.31 15.85 -4.12
CA GLY A 28 10.27 16.64 -4.79
C GLY A 28 9.06 16.97 -3.88
N PRO A 29 7.98 17.54 -4.45
CA PRO A 29 6.76 17.86 -3.72
C PRO A 29 6.08 16.62 -3.10
N PRO A 30 5.82 16.59 -1.78
CA PRO A 30 5.30 15.40 -1.10
C PRO A 30 3.78 15.25 -1.14
N ALA A 31 3.05 16.25 -1.61
CA ALA A 31 1.59 16.29 -1.54
C ALA A 31 0.96 16.61 -2.91
N GLU A 32 -0.16 15.94 -3.23
CA GLU A 32 -1.00 16.15 -4.43
C GLU A 32 -0.31 15.93 -5.79
N ILE A 33 0.85 15.27 -5.81
CA ILE A 33 1.54 14.82 -7.03
C ILE A 33 1.55 13.31 -7.08
N ALA A 34 1.17 12.72 -8.22
CA ALA A 34 1.21 11.27 -8.40
C ALA A 34 2.65 10.75 -8.35
N PHE A 35 2.81 9.55 -7.80
CA PHE A 35 4.10 8.89 -7.76
C PHE A 35 4.42 8.22 -9.09
N MET A 36 5.71 8.20 -9.39
CA MET A 36 6.29 7.62 -10.58
C MET A 36 6.60 6.14 -10.37
N GLY A 37 6.33 5.30 -11.37
CA GLY A 37 6.63 3.86 -11.34
C GLY A 37 5.39 3.00 -11.61
N TYR A 38 4.42 2.98 -10.70
CA TYR A 38 3.24 2.12 -10.82
C TYR A 38 2.18 2.58 -11.84
N ALA A 39 2.29 3.81 -12.36
CA ALA A 39 1.32 4.41 -13.26
C ALA A 39 -0.13 4.38 -12.72
N GLN A 40 -0.30 4.63 -11.42
CA GLN A 40 -1.60 4.66 -10.72
C GLN A 40 -1.97 6.09 -10.32
N LEU A 41 -3.02 6.65 -10.94
CA LEU A 41 -3.51 8.00 -10.63
C LEU A 41 -3.88 8.19 -9.15
N GLU A 42 -4.41 7.15 -8.51
CA GLU A 42 -4.81 7.21 -7.10
C GLU A 42 -3.61 7.21 -6.12
N GLN A 43 -2.41 6.85 -6.60
CA GLN A 43 -1.16 6.89 -5.85
C GLN A 43 -0.59 8.32 -5.85
N THR A 44 -1.38 9.23 -5.32
CA THR A 44 -1.01 10.63 -5.12
C THR A 44 -0.31 10.79 -3.78
N GLY A 45 0.79 11.55 -3.73
CA GLY A 45 1.56 11.84 -2.54
C GLY A 45 0.76 12.60 -1.48
N HIS A 46 0.97 12.24 -0.22
CA HIS A 46 0.34 12.79 0.98
C HIS A 46 1.38 13.05 2.08
N GLY A 47 2.68 13.02 1.80
CA GLY A 47 3.68 13.15 2.86
C GLY A 47 5.04 12.55 2.54
N VAL A 48 5.87 12.40 3.57
CA VAL A 48 7.24 11.87 3.51
C VAL A 48 7.39 10.80 4.58
N HIS A 49 7.95 9.66 4.18
CA HIS A 49 8.48 8.63 5.08
C HIS A 49 10.01 8.65 5.06
N LEU A 50 10.63 8.65 3.88
CA LEU A 50 12.07 8.85 3.72
C LEU A 50 12.30 9.93 2.66
N ARG A 51 13.31 10.78 2.88
CA ARG A 51 13.79 11.69 1.84
C ARG A 51 14.55 10.95 0.74
N GLN A 52 14.65 11.63 -0.40
CA GLN A 52 15.40 11.18 -1.56
C GLN A 52 16.74 11.91 -1.61
N PHE A 53 17.83 11.18 -1.86
CA PHE A 53 19.17 11.75 -1.98
C PHE A 53 19.81 11.47 -3.33
N SER A 54 20.60 12.44 -3.80
CA SER A 54 21.61 12.25 -4.85
C SER A 54 22.97 12.00 -4.19
N ARG A 55 23.60 10.89 -4.55
CA ARG A 55 24.91 10.44 -4.08
C ARG A 55 25.90 10.44 -5.24
N ALA A 56 26.82 11.39 -5.24
CA ALA A 56 27.78 11.62 -6.33
C ALA A 56 29.18 11.15 -5.94
N PHE A 57 29.86 10.53 -6.91
CA PHE A 57 31.23 10.07 -6.83
C PHE A 57 31.97 10.67 -8.03
N VAL A 58 32.93 11.57 -7.76
CA VAL A 58 33.77 12.20 -8.77
C VAL A 58 35.14 11.56 -8.68
N LEU A 59 35.59 10.96 -9.77
CA LEU A 59 36.89 10.33 -9.91
C LEU A 59 37.73 11.17 -10.88
N GLU A 60 39.02 11.33 -10.56
CA GLU A 60 39.98 12.08 -11.36
C GLU A 60 41.30 11.31 -11.44
N ASP A 61 41.81 11.16 -12.65
CA ASP A 61 43.12 10.62 -12.94
C ASP A 61 43.96 11.65 -13.70
N ASN A 62 45.16 11.92 -13.22
CA ASN A 62 46.10 12.90 -13.79
C ASN A 62 47.37 12.22 -14.36
N SER A 63 47.40 10.88 -14.44
CA SER A 63 48.60 10.12 -14.79
C SER A 63 49.04 10.19 -16.27
N GLY A 64 48.22 10.78 -17.16
CA GLY A 64 48.43 10.79 -18.62
C GLY A 64 48.73 12.15 -19.27
N GLY A 65 49.03 13.20 -18.48
CA GLY A 65 49.27 14.57 -19.00
C GLY A 65 48.00 15.36 -19.36
N ALA A 66 46.84 14.69 -19.43
CA ALA A 66 45.51 15.29 -19.45
C ALA A 66 44.69 14.79 -18.24
N THR A 67 43.84 15.65 -17.69
CA THR A 67 42.96 15.31 -16.57
C THR A 67 41.75 14.53 -17.08
N GLU A 68 41.71 13.22 -16.82
CA GLU A 68 40.54 12.38 -17.06
C GLU A 68 39.61 12.47 -15.86
N ARG A 69 38.32 12.68 -16.11
CA ARG A 69 37.29 12.72 -15.06
C ARG A 69 36.15 11.77 -15.37
N LEU A 70 35.61 11.17 -14.32
CA LEU A 70 34.39 10.38 -14.35
C LEU A 70 33.48 10.83 -13.21
N VAL A 71 32.20 11.06 -13.51
CA VAL A 71 31.17 11.29 -12.49
C VAL A 71 30.14 10.18 -12.57
N PHE A 72 29.96 9.48 -11.46
CA PHE A 72 28.83 8.57 -11.28
C PHE A 72 27.92 9.12 -10.17
N VAL A 73 26.63 9.22 -10.46
CA VAL A 73 25.61 9.65 -9.49
C VAL A 73 24.53 8.59 -9.36
N SER A 74 24.27 8.13 -8.14
CA SER A 74 23.09 7.34 -7.80
C SER A 74 22.05 8.26 -7.16
N VAL A 75 20.82 8.27 -7.69
CA VAL A 75 19.74 9.17 -7.26
C VAL A 75 18.56 8.35 -6.80
N ASP A 76 18.03 8.64 -5.60
CA ASP A 76 16.78 8.07 -5.10
C ASP A 76 15.58 8.59 -5.91
N ALA A 77 15.42 8.05 -7.12
CA ALA A 77 14.39 8.40 -8.10
C ALA A 77 13.93 7.14 -8.83
N ALA A 78 12.73 7.18 -9.44
CA ALA A 78 12.22 6.07 -10.24
C ALA A 78 13.12 5.77 -11.46
N MET A 79 13.62 6.78 -12.15
CA MET A 79 14.54 6.65 -13.28
C MET A 79 15.20 8.01 -13.54
N MET A 80 16.09 8.09 -14.53
CA MET A 80 16.66 9.35 -14.96
C MET A 80 16.19 9.76 -16.36
N GLY A 81 15.91 11.05 -16.52
CA GLY A 81 15.48 11.65 -17.78
C GLY A 81 16.58 12.48 -18.43
N HIS A 82 16.64 12.47 -19.76
CA HIS A 82 17.63 13.23 -20.53
C HIS A 82 17.58 14.73 -20.21
N GLY A 83 16.38 15.30 -20.06
CA GLY A 83 16.22 16.72 -19.72
C GLY A 83 16.84 17.11 -18.37
N VAL A 84 16.80 16.21 -17.37
CA VAL A 84 17.46 16.44 -16.06
C VAL A 84 18.98 16.40 -16.24
N ARG A 85 19.49 15.37 -16.93
CA ARG A 85 20.94 15.22 -17.19
C ARG A 85 21.50 16.42 -17.95
N LYS A 86 20.85 16.83 -19.04
CA LYS A 86 21.28 17.95 -19.89
C LYS A 86 21.37 19.26 -19.11
N GLU A 87 20.36 19.57 -18.30
CA GLU A 87 20.35 20.80 -17.49
C GLU A 87 21.38 20.75 -16.34
N VAL A 88 21.61 19.59 -15.72
CA VAL A 88 22.71 19.41 -14.74
C VAL A 88 24.07 19.67 -15.40
N ILE A 89 24.34 19.04 -16.55
CA ILE A 89 25.58 19.21 -17.30
C ILE A 89 25.77 20.67 -17.68
N LYS A 90 24.74 21.34 -18.22
CA LYS A 90 24.77 22.77 -18.56
C LYS A 90 25.16 23.64 -17.36
N ARG A 91 24.64 23.35 -16.16
CA ARG A 91 25.01 24.08 -14.94
C ARG A 91 26.43 23.80 -14.46
N LEU A 92 26.90 22.57 -14.63
CA LEU A 92 28.30 22.21 -14.35
C LEU A 92 29.24 22.92 -15.33
N GLN A 93 28.89 22.96 -16.63
CA GLN A 93 29.65 23.65 -17.65
C GLN A 93 29.73 25.15 -17.43
N LYS A 94 28.63 25.77 -17.00
CA LYS A 94 28.62 27.18 -16.60
C LYS A 94 29.62 27.47 -15.47
N ARG A 95 29.88 26.52 -14.58
CA ARG A 95 30.79 26.69 -13.43
C ARG A 95 32.22 26.24 -13.70
N TYR A 96 32.41 25.17 -14.47
CA TYR A 96 33.69 24.47 -14.62
C TYR A 96 34.17 24.37 -16.09
N GLY A 97 33.52 25.07 -17.02
CA GLY A 97 33.87 25.04 -18.44
C GLY A 97 33.62 23.67 -19.07
N VAL A 98 34.59 23.15 -19.82
CA VAL A 98 34.46 21.87 -20.53
C VAL A 98 34.72 20.63 -19.67
N LEU A 99 35.06 20.81 -18.39
CA LEU A 99 35.47 19.73 -17.48
C LEU A 99 34.40 18.65 -17.30
N TYR A 100 33.13 19.04 -17.37
CA TYR A 100 31.99 18.13 -17.27
C TYR A 100 31.13 18.21 -18.52
N GLY A 101 30.81 17.07 -19.11
CA GLY A 101 30.01 16.98 -20.33
C GLY A 101 29.31 15.65 -20.49
N GLU A 102 28.66 15.47 -21.63
CA GLU A 102 27.98 14.23 -22.00
C GLU A 102 28.93 13.02 -21.99
N HIS A 103 30.22 13.27 -22.24
CA HIS A 103 31.27 12.27 -22.31
C HIS A 103 31.66 11.67 -20.96
N ASN A 104 31.40 12.35 -19.82
CA ASN A 104 31.92 11.91 -18.53
C ASN A 104 30.95 11.96 -17.32
N VAL A 105 29.69 12.32 -17.53
CA VAL A 105 28.67 12.37 -16.46
C VAL A 105 27.62 11.27 -16.65
N ILE A 106 27.59 10.32 -15.71
CA ILE A 106 26.57 9.28 -15.59
C ILE A 106 25.65 9.60 -14.40
N ILE A 107 24.33 9.60 -14.64
CA ILE A 107 23.32 9.79 -13.61
C ILE A 107 22.33 8.64 -13.67
N SER A 108 22.25 7.83 -12.61
CA SER A 108 21.44 6.61 -12.51
C SER A 108 20.37 6.75 -11.41
N GLY A 109 19.13 6.37 -11.72
CA GLY A 109 18.06 6.24 -10.75
C GLY A 109 18.13 4.90 -10.00
N THR A 110 17.87 4.90 -8.69
CA THR A 110 17.80 3.67 -7.88
C THR A 110 16.60 2.80 -8.23
N HIS A 111 15.58 3.39 -8.86
CA HIS A 111 14.32 2.79 -9.25
C HIS A 111 13.25 2.69 -8.15
N THR A 112 13.20 3.65 -7.22
CA THR A 112 12.08 3.73 -6.26
C THR A 112 10.77 4.16 -6.89
N HIS A 113 9.70 3.38 -6.63
CA HIS A 113 8.33 3.65 -7.08
C HIS A 113 7.53 4.53 -6.11
N SER A 114 8.19 5.15 -5.12
CA SER A 114 7.58 6.00 -4.10
C SER A 114 8.13 7.44 -4.16
N THR A 115 8.28 7.97 -5.37
CA THR A 115 8.80 9.33 -5.63
C THR A 115 7.86 10.11 -6.55
N PRO A 116 7.73 11.45 -6.41
CA PRO A 116 6.85 12.25 -7.26
C PRO A 116 7.32 12.22 -8.72
N GLY A 117 6.38 12.12 -9.65
CA GLY A 117 6.65 12.05 -11.10
C GLY A 117 6.75 13.40 -11.82
N GLY A 118 6.65 13.34 -13.15
CA GLY A 118 6.54 14.50 -14.04
C GLY A 118 7.86 15.20 -14.35
N PHE A 119 8.92 14.44 -14.61
CA PHE A 119 10.27 14.98 -14.85
C PHE A 119 11.00 14.34 -16.04
N LEU A 120 10.40 13.35 -16.72
CA LEU A 120 11.04 12.63 -17.82
C LEU A 120 10.89 13.33 -19.16
N MET A 121 9.86 14.15 -19.34
CA MET A 121 9.56 14.97 -20.53
C MET A 121 9.03 14.22 -21.75
N ASP A 122 8.94 12.89 -21.73
CA ASP A 122 8.20 12.10 -22.73
C ASP A 122 6.74 11.94 -22.31
N PHE A 123 5.81 12.10 -23.27
CA PHE A 123 4.38 12.23 -22.96
C PHE A 123 3.78 10.98 -22.28
N LEU A 124 4.24 9.78 -22.67
CA LEU A 124 3.72 8.53 -22.09
C LEU A 124 3.96 8.47 -20.58
N PHE A 125 5.12 8.94 -20.13
CA PHE A 125 5.51 8.88 -18.73
C PHE A 125 4.86 9.99 -17.89
N ASP A 126 4.52 11.12 -18.51
CA ASP A 126 3.83 12.22 -17.85
C ASP A 126 2.31 11.98 -17.72
N LEU A 127 1.72 11.11 -18.55
CA LEU A 127 0.28 10.85 -18.58
C LEU A 127 -0.31 10.39 -17.23
N PRO A 128 0.26 9.39 -16.51
CA PRO A 128 -0.25 8.99 -15.19
C PRO A 128 -0.03 10.05 -14.10
N ILE A 129 0.82 11.04 -14.37
CA ILE A 129 1.14 12.14 -13.44
C ILE A 129 0.24 13.36 -13.67
N LEU A 130 -0.52 13.36 -14.77
CA LEU A 130 -1.24 14.52 -15.28
C LEU A 130 -0.32 15.63 -15.79
N GLY A 131 0.88 15.27 -16.28
CA GLY A 131 1.80 16.17 -16.95
C GLY A 131 3.11 16.43 -16.23
N PHE A 132 3.85 17.40 -16.75
CA PHE A 132 5.14 17.83 -16.22
C PHE A 132 5.00 18.57 -14.88
N VAL A 133 5.92 18.31 -13.95
CA VAL A 133 5.97 18.89 -12.60
C VAL A 133 7.30 19.61 -12.41
N ARG A 134 7.26 20.94 -12.59
CA ARG A 134 8.45 21.79 -12.53
C ARG A 134 9.14 21.72 -11.17
N GLU A 135 8.38 21.58 -10.09
CA GLU A 135 8.89 21.44 -8.73
C GLU A 135 9.76 20.18 -8.58
N THR A 136 9.30 19.03 -9.08
CA THR A 136 10.06 17.77 -9.09
C THR A 136 11.31 17.89 -9.95
N TYR A 137 11.15 18.37 -11.19
CA TYR A 137 12.26 18.53 -12.13
C TYR A 137 13.37 19.44 -11.56
N THR A 138 12.98 20.55 -10.94
CA THR A 138 13.93 21.49 -10.32
C THR A 138 14.62 20.88 -9.09
N ALA A 139 13.91 20.11 -8.26
CA ALA A 139 14.49 19.44 -7.10
C ALA A 139 15.62 18.48 -7.52
N TYR A 140 15.38 17.63 -8.53
CA TYR A 140 16.41 16.74 -9.05
C TYR A 140 17.62 17.50 -9.59
N ILE A 141 17.43 18.50 -10.45
CA ILE A 141 18.55 19.27 -11.02
C ILE A 141 19.40 19.92 -9.93
N VAL A 142 18.75 20.59 -8.97
CA VAL A 142 19.45 21.34 -7.93
C VAL A 142 20.20 20.39 -6.99
N GLY A 143 19.58 19.30 -6.57
CA GLY A 143 20.22 18.33 -5.67
C GLY A 143 21.35 17.56 -6.35
N ILE A 144 21.16 17.09 -7.59
CA ILE A 144 22.22 16.40 -8.35
C ILE A 144 23.41 17.34 -8.63
N TYR A 145 23.13 18.58 -9.05
CA TYR A 145 24.19 19.57 -9.24
C TYR A 145 24.97 19.81 -7.93
N LYS A 146 24.27 19.94 -6.79
CA LYS A 146 24.90 20.17 -5.49
C LYS A 146 25.76 18.99 -5.03
N SER A 147 25.28 17.75 -5.17
CA SER A 147 26.05 16.56 -4.79
C SER A 147 27.34 16.44 -5.61
N ILE A 148 27.29 16.71 -6.92
CA ILE A 148 28.48 16.73 -7.80
C ILE A 148 29.45 17.84 -7.39
N VAL A 149 28.96 19.05 -7.10
CA VAL A 149 29.81 20.15 -6.63
C VAL A 149 30.48 19.82 -5.29
N MET A 150 29.74 19.20 -4.36
CA MET A 150 30.30 18.75 -3.08
C MET A 150 31.39 17.69 -3.27
N ALA A 151 31.15 16.72 -4.15
CA ALA A 151 32.12 15.69 -4.51
C ALA A 151 33.37 16.30 -5.17
N HIS A 152 33.21 17.19 -6.15
CA HIS A 152 34.29 17.93 -6.80
C HIS A 152 35.20 18.63 -5.77
N ASN A 153 34.61 19.34 -4.81
CA ASN A 153 35.35 20.12 -3.81
C ASN A 153 36.05 19.25 -2.76
N LYS A 154 35.78 17.94 -2.73
CA LYS A 154 36.35 16.97 -1.78
C LYS A 154 37.29 15.96 -2.43
N LEU A 155 37.80 16.23 -3.64
CA LEU A 155 38.74 15.35 -4.33
C LEU A 155 40.03 15.16 -3.52
N THR A 156 40.24 13.94 -3.04
CA THR A 156 41.44 13.51 -2.30
C THR A 156 42.00 12.24 -2.93
N GLU A 157 43.28 11.96 -2.74
CA GLU A 157 43.86 10.68 -3.15
C GLU A 157 43.09 9.50 -2.53
N ALA A 158 42.89 8.45 -3.32
CA ALA A 158 42.17 7.27 -2.89
C ALA A 158 42.61 6.02 -3.67
N ARG A 159 42.51 4.86 -3.01
CA ARG A 159 42.55 3.54 -3.64
C ARG A 159 41.13 3.02 -3.83
N VAL A 160 40.96 2.18 -4.85
CA VAL A 160 39.68 1.57 -5.21
C VAL A 160 39.74 0.09 -4.86
N LEU A 161 38.95 -0.34 -3.89
CA LEU A 161 38.88 -1.74 -3.49
C LEU A 161 37.54 -2.34 -3.91
N TYR A 162 37.59 -3.57 -4.40
CA TYR A 162 36.41 -4.34 -4.79
C TYR A 162 36.15 -5.48 -3.82
N GLY A 163 34.87 -5.83 -3.63
CA GLY A 163 34.46 -7.04 -2.94
C GLY A 163 33.07 -7.49 -3.41
N GLU A 164 32.71 -8.73 -3.10
CA GLU A 164 31.38 -9.26 -3.42
C GLU A 164 30.93 -10.31 -2.41
N ALA A 165 29.62 -10.48 -2.28
CA ALA A 165 29.03 -11.56 -1.48
C ALA A 165 27.72 -12.05 -2.10
N GLU A 166 27.39 -13.33 -1.89
CA GLU A 166 26.09 -13.89 -2.22
C GLU A 166 25.03 -13.41 -1.19
N LEU A 167 23.93 -12.88 -1.70
CA LEU A 167 22.75 -12.44 -0.95
C LEU A 167 21.52 -13.21 -1.44
N LEU A 168 20.98 -14.05 -0.56
CA LEU A 168 19.79 -14.85 -0.79
C LEU A 168 18.56 -14.22 -0.12
N ASP A 169 17.37 -14.65 -0.56
CA ASP A 169 16.08 -14.26 0.02
C ASP A 169 15.82 -12.74 0.08
N ALA A 170 16.48 -11.98 -0.80
CA ALA A 170 16.25 -10.54 -1.00
C ALA A 170 15.56 -10.23 -2.33
N ASN A 171 15.52 -11.20 -3.25
CA ASN A 171 14.89 -11.07 -4.56
C ASN A 171 14.35 -12.41 -5.09
N ILE A 172 13.36 -12.34 -5.98
CA ILE A 172 12.83 -13.46 -6.79
C ILE A 172 12.62 -13.02 -8.25
N ASN A 173 12.61 -13.96 -9.20
CA ASN A 173 12.23 -13.65 -10.57
C ASN A 173 10.70 -13.48 -10.67
N ARG A 174 10.22 -12.38 -11.25
CA ARG A 174 8.78 -12.10 -11.44
C ARG A 174 8.23 -12.56 -12.81
N SER A 175 9.12 -12.98 -13.70
CA SER A 175 8.84 -13.52 -15.03
C SER A 175 9.65 -14.81 -15.33
N PRO A 176 9.62 -15.82 -14.42
CA PRO A 176 10.48 -17.00 -14.54
C PRO A 176 10.20 -17.82 -15.80
N SER A 177 8.96 -17.84 -16.31
CA SER A 177 8.63 -18.52 -17.57
C SER A 177 9.27 -17.87 -18.79
N SER A 178 9.53 -16.55 -18.76
CA SER A 178 10.34 -15.89 -19.79
C SER A 178 11.80 -16.29 -19.67
N TYR A 179 12.35 -16.27 -18.46
CA TYR A 179 13.74 -16.68 -18.20
C TYR A 179 14.01 -18.10 -18.73
N LEU A 180 13.08 -19.03 -18.53
CA LEU A 180 13.19 -20.43 -18.99
C LEU A 180 13.27 -20.59 -20.53
N ARG A 181 12.93 -19.55 -21.31
CA ARG A 181 13.05 -19.57 -22.77
C ARG A 181 14.48 -19.34 -23.27
N ASN A 182 15.35 -18.77 -22.43
CA ASN A 182 16.76 -18.68 -22.77
C ASN A 182 17.35 -20.11 -22.95
N PRO A 183 18.34 -20.30 -23.84
CA PRO A 183 18.88 -21.63 -24.15
C PRO A 183 19.27 -22.43 -22.89
N PRO A 184 18.91 -23.72 -22.79
CA PRO A 184 19.26 -24.55 -21.64
C PRO A 184 20.77 -24.54 -21.31
N GLU A 185 21.61 -24.52 -22.35
CA GLU A 185 23.07 -24.49 -22.25
C GLU A 185 23.58 -23.19 -21.62
N GLU A 186 22.96 -22.05 -21.95
CA GLU A 186 23.27 -20.76 -21.33
C GLU A 186 22.79 -20.74 -19.87
N ARG A 187 21.56 -21.18 -19.61
CA ARG A 187 20.99 -21.19 -18.26
C ARG A 187 21.77 -22.09 -17.31
N ALA A 188 22.34 -23.20 -17.79
CA ALA A 188 23.15 -24.11 -16.99
C ALA A 188 24.45 -23.46 -16.44
N ARG A 189 24.90 -22.32 -17.01
CA ARG A 189 26.05 -21.55 -16.51
C ARG A 189 25.75 -20.79 -15.21
N TYR A 190 24.47 -20.65 -14.86
CA TYR A 190 24.03 -19.84 -13.72
C TYR A 190 23.23 -20.68 -12.73
N LYS A 191 23.57 -20.53 -11.44
CA LYS A 191 22.90 -21.25 -10.34
C LYS A 191 21.45 -20.82 -10.10
N TYR A 192 21.12 -19.56 -10.42
CA TYR A 192 19.84 -18.94 -10.12
C TYR A 192 19.26 -18.19 -11.33
N ASP A 193 17.94 -18.03 -11.36
CA ASP A 193 17.19 -17.24 -12.34
C ASP A 193 17.17 -15.73 -12.04
N THR A 194 17.89 -15.31 -11.00
CA THR A 194 18.10 -13.93 -10.55
C THR A 194 19.56 -13.79 -10.16
N ASP A 195 20.12 -12.60 -10.27
CA ASP A 195 21.47 -12.35 -9.77
C ASP A 195 21.47 -12.21 -8.25
N LYS A 196 22.23 -13.09 -7.58
CA LYS A 196 22.35 -13.14 -6.11
C LYS A 196 23.64 -12.48 -5.60
N THR A 197 24.51 -12.00 -6.47
CA THR A 197 25.79 -11.40 -6.05
C THR A 197 25.63 -9.90 -5.81
N LEU A 198 25.85 -9.45 -4.59
CA LEU A 198 26.07 -8.04 -4.28
C LEU A 198 27.52 -7.70 -4.59
N SER A 199 27.74 -6.75 -5.51
CA SER A 199 29.08 -6.27 -5.89
C SER A 199 29.32 -4.91 -5.24
N GLN A 200 30.48 -4.70 -4.63
CA GLN A 200 30.82 -3.47 -3.91
C GLN A 200 32.14 -2.90 -4.41
N ILE A 201 32.16 -1.58 -4.61
CA ILE A 201 33.39 -0.80 -4.66
C ILE A 201 33.43 0.13 -3.45
N ARG A 202 34.60 0.25 -2.83
CA ARG A 202 34.87 1.20 -1.76
C ARG A 202 36.11 2.02 -2.07
N PHE A 203 36.01 3.31 -1.81
CA PHE A 203 37.09 4.27 -1.97
C PHE A 203 37.74 4.51 -0.62
N VAL A 204 39.04 4.27 -0.52
CA VAL A 204 39.79 4.41 0.73
C VAL A 204 40.93 5.41 0.57
N SER A 205 41.10 6.31 1.52
CA SER A 205 42.24 7.23 1.60
C SER A 205 43.57 6.48 1.76
N PRO A 206 44.72 7.15 1.56
CA PRO A 206 46.04 6.58 1.88
C PRO A 206 46.16 6.09 3.33
N GLU A 207 45.43 6.72 4.27
CA GLU A 207 45.36 6.29 5.67
C GLU A 207 44.34 5.16 5.94
N ASN A 208 43.85 4.48 4.89
CA ASN A 208 42.84 3.41 4.96
C ASN A 208 41.48 3.82 5.55
N ARG A 209 41.15 5.12 5.59
CA ARG A 209 39.81 5.59 5.95
C ARG A 209 38.86 5.49 4.75
N ILE A 210 37.65 5.01 4.98
CA ILE A 210 36.60 4.91 3.95
C ILE A 210 36.11 6.33 3.60
N LEU A 211 36.08 6.63 2.30
CA LEU A 211 35.55 7.88 1.76
C LEU A 211 34.12 7.70 1.23
N GLY A 212 33.86 6.58 0.55
CA GLY A 212 32.53 6.25 0.07
C GLY A 212 32.43 4.84 -0.47
N VAL A 213 31.21 4.35 -0.60
CA VAL A 213 30.91 2.97 -0.99
C VAL A 213 29.78 2.95 -2.01
N ILE A 214 29.92 2.13 -3.05
CA ILE A 214 28.85 1.86 -4.01
C ILE A 214 28.60 0.36 -4.04
N ASN A 215 27.35 -0.03 -3.83
CA ASN A 215 26.86 -1.40 -3.88
C ASN A 215 25.94 -1.56 -5.07
N TRP A 216 26.09 -2.63 -5.85
CA TRP A 216 25.17 -3.02 -6.91
C TRP A 216 24.55 -4.37 -6.59
N PHE A 217 23.22 -4.42 -6.58
CA PHE A 217 22.45 -5.65 -6.40
C PHE A 217 21.14 -5.57 -7.18
N ALA A 218 20.77 -6.65 -7.86
CA ALA A 218 19.57 -6.69 -8.70
C ALA A 218 18.33 -6.86 -7.81
N VAL A 219 17.58 -5.78 -7.59
CA VAL A 219 16.26 -5.85 -6.93
C VAL A 219 15.47 -4.59 -7.26
N HIS A 220 14.20 -4.74 -7.64
CA HIS A 220 13.29 -3.60 -7.75
C HIS A 220 13.05 -2.96 -6.37
N PRO A 221 13.13 -1.62 -6.25
CA PRO A 221 12.65 -0.89 -5.09
C PRO A 221 11.13 -0.66 -5.15
N THR A 222 10.39 -1.78 -5.05
CA THR A 222 8.93 -1.90 -5.07
C THR A 222 8.40 -2.62 -3.82
N SER A 223 9.12 -2.49 -2.71
CA SER A 223 8.67 -3.04 -1.42
C SER A 223 7.51 -2.20 -0.88
N MET A 224 7.56 -0.88 -1.07
CA MET A 224 6.46 0.05 -0.91
C MET A 224 5.52 -0.08 -2.11
N ASN A 225 4.38 -0.75 -1.93
CA ASN A 225 3.45 -1.03 -3.02
C ASN A 225 2.66 0.21 -3.48
N ASN A 226 1.85 0.04 -4.53
CA ASN A 226 1.05 1.10 -5.15
C ASN A 226 -0.04 1.74 -4.25
N THR A 227 -0.28 1.23 -3.04
CA THR A 227 -1.18 1.86 -2.06
C THR A 227 -0.46 2.86 -1.15
N ASN A 228 0.87 2.87 -1.15
CA ASN A 228 1.68 3.85 -0.45
C ASN A 228 1.44 5.26 -1.01
N LYS A 229 1.33 6.25 -0.10
CA LYS A 229 1.17 7.67 -0.44
C LYS A 229 2.24 8.56 0.21
N LEU A 230 3.26 7.99 0.84
CA LEU A 230 4.36 8.74 1.44
C LEU A 230 5.60 8.63 0.55
N ILE A 231 6.31 9.74 0.32
CA ILE A 231 7.58 9.69 -0.38
C ILE A 231 8.52 8.75 0.38
N SER A 232 9.18 7.85 -0.35
CA SER A 232 10.15 6.92 0.22
C SER A 232 11.22 6.56 -0.80
N SER A 233 12.47 6.43 -0.34
CA SER A 233 13.59 5.89 -1.11
C SER A 233 13.58 4.34 -1.16
N ASP A 234 12.53 3.70 -0.62
CA ASP A 234 12.29 2.25 -0.61
C ASP A 234 13.48 1.45 -0.01
N ASN A 235 13.63 0.18 -0.38
CA ASN A 235 14.54 -0.78 0.23
C ASN A 235 16.03 -0.41 0.02
N VAL A 236 16.45 -0.05 -1.20
CA VAL A 236 17.85 0.31 -1.52
C VAL A 236 18.23 1.66 -0.95
N GLY A 237 17.32 2.63 -0.94
CA GLY A 237 17.57 3.93 -0.31
C GLY A 237 17.66 3.82 1.20
N TYR A 238 16.80 3.00 1.83
CA TYR A 238 16.93 2.74 3.26
C TYR A 238 18.21 1.97 3.60
N ALA A 239 18.62 1.00 2.78
CA ALA A 239 19.92 0.33 2.95
C ALA A 239 21.09 1.32 2.88
N SER A 240 21.01 2.31 1.98
CA SER A 240 21.99 3.40 1.88
C SER A 240 22.03 4.24 3.16
N ILE A 241 20.87 4.66 3.68
CA ILE A 241 20.76 5.44 4.93
C ILE A 241 21.33 4.64 6.13
N LEU A 242 21.02 3.35 6.25
CA LEU A 242 21.56 2.50 7.31
C LEU A 242 23.08 2.43 7.27
N MET A 243 23.66 2.25 6.07
CA MET A 243 25.11 2.21 5.89
C MET A 243 25.76 3.56 6.17
N GLU A 244 25.14 4.66 5.78
CA GLU A 244 25.62 6.02 6.06
C GLU A 244 25.58 6.33 7.56
N LYS A 245 24.52 5.94 8.27
CA LYS A 245 24.43 6.09 9.74
C LYS A 245 25.49 5.27 10.46
N GLU A 246 25.74 4.03 10.03
CA GLU A 246 26.75 3.19 10.68
C GLU A 246 28.17 3.75 10.49
N LEU A 247 28.51 4.21 9.28
CA LEU A 247 29.86 4.70 8.97
C LEU A 247 30.13 6.14 9.42
N ASN A 248 29.12 7.02 9.44
CA ASN A 248 29.27 8.39 9.92
C ASN A 248 28.98 8.52 11.43
N GLY A 249 28.62 7.43 12.12
CA GLY A 249 28.22 7.42 13.52
C GLY A 249 26.71 7.52 13.70
N LYS A 250 26.17 6.74 14.64
CA LYS A 250 24.72 6.49 14.81
C LYS A 250 23.86 7.73 15.07
N ASN A 251 24.46 8.79 15.57
CA ASN A 251 23.78 10.07 15.85
C ASN A 251 23.82 11.05 14.66
N THR A 252 24.45 10.67 13.55
CA THR A 252 24.47 11.50 12.34
C THR A 252 23.12 11.44 11.64
N LEU A 253 22.50 12.61 11.44
CA LEU A 253 21.21 12.72 10.75
C LEU A 253 21.33 12.25 9.28
N PRO A 254 20.30 11.59 8.71
CA PRO A 254 20.30 11.17 7.31
C PRO A 254 20.61 12.33 6.34
N GLY A 255 21.42 12.05 5.31
CA GLY A 255 21.89 13.07 4.38
C GLY A 255 22.96 14.01 4.95
N LYS A 256 23.43 13.79 6.17
CA LYS A 256 24.61 14.43 6.78
C LYS A 256 25.74 13.40 6.90
N GLY A 257 26.96 13.89 7.07
CA GLY A 257 28.16 13.07 7.17
C GLY A 257 29.16 13.33 6.04
N ASN A 258 30.33 12.72 6.16
CA ASN A 258 31.42 12.83 5.18
C ASN A 258 31.53 11.60 4.28
N ILE A 259 31.07 10.44 4.76
CA ILE A 259 31.05 9.18 4.02
C ILE A 259 29.71 9.05 3.32
N VAL A 260 29.74 8.72 2.02
CA VAL A 260 28.55 8.54 1.17
C VAL A 260 28.45 7.10 0.73
N CYS A 261 27.27 6.48 0.91
CA CYS A 261 27.05 5.08 0.55
C CYS A 261 25.85 4.95 -0.38
N ALA A 262 26.03 4.39 -1.56
CA ALA A 262 24.96 4.18 -2.53
C ALA A 262 24.66 2.69 -2.71
N PHE A 263 23.38 2.35 -2.81
CA PHE A 263 22.91 1.09 -3.39
C PHE A 263 22.30 1.39 -4.77
N ALA A 264 23.11 1.19 -5.80
CA ALA A 264 22.78 1.51 -7.18
C ALA A 264 22.02 0.37 -7.86
N SER A 265 21.19 0.76 -8.83
CA SER A 265 20.45 -0.18 -9.69
C SER A 265 21.38 -0.90 -10.66
N THR A 266 21.02 -2.10 -11.06
CA THR A 266 21.70 -2.94 -12.07
C THR A 266 20.66 -3.47 -13.06
N ASN A 267 20.82 -4.69 -13.59
CA ASN A 267 19.85 -5.45 -14.36
C ASN A 267 18.71 -6.02 -13.50
N LEU A 268 17.82 -5.13 -13.04
CA LEU A 268 16.70 -5.48 -12.15
C LEU A 268 15.39 -5.79 -12.88
N GLY A 269 15.32 -5.75 -14.21
CA GLY A 269 14.07 -5.71 -14.99
C GLY A 269 13.04 -6.81 -14.70
N ASP A 270 13.45 -8.01 -14.29
CA ASP A 270 12.56 -9.12 -13.92
C ASP A 270 12.72 -9.55 -12.46
N VAL A 271 13.23 -8.66 -11.59
CA VAL A 271 13.72 -9.02 -10.25
C VAL A 271 12.95 -8.29 -9.15
N SER A 272 12.04 -9.00 -8.47
CA SER A 272 11.16 -8.43 -7.45
C SER A 272 11.70 -8.60 -6.01
N PRO A 273 11.49 -7.63 -5.10
CA PRO A 273 11.77 -7.76 -3.66
C PRO A 273 10.69 -8.58 -2.92
N ASN A 274 9.58 -8.90 -3.57
CA ASN A 274 8.40 -9.51 -2.97
C ASN A 274 8.56 -11.03 -2.87
N THR A 275 9.49 -11.47 -2.01
CA THR A 275 10.02 -12.84 -1.98
C THR A 275 9.04 -13.94 -1.58
N LYS A 276 7.86 -13.62 -1.01
CA LYS A 276 6.82 -14.63 -0.81
C LYS A 276 6.18 -15.08 -2.12
N GLY A 277 6.35 -14.30 -3.18
CA GLY A 277 5.78 -14.60 -4.49
C GLY A 277 4.25 -14.44 -4.54
N PRO A 278 3.65 -14.77 -5.70
CA PRO A 278 2.21 -14.68 -5.92
C PRO A 278 1.45 -15.92 -5.39
N HIS A 279 0.42 -15.72 -4.54
CA HIS A 279 -0.40 -16.81 -3.97
C HIS A 279 -1.89 -16.64 -4.21
N CYS A 280 -2.62 -17.75 -4.33
CA CYS A 280 -4.05 -17.73 -4.59
C CYS A 280 -4.89 -17.53 -3.31
N GLU A 281 -5.63 -16.41 -3.25
CA GLU A 281 -7.01 -16.33 -2.76
C GLU A 281 -7.42 -17.22 -1.59
N PHE A 282 -7.99 -18.35 -2.01
CA PHE A 282 -8.75 -19.28 -1.21
C PHE A 282 -7.99 -20.58 -0.98
N SER A 283 -7.10 -20.94 -1.91
CA SER A 283 -6.33 -22.18 -1.90
C SER A 283 -4.97 -22.04 -1.22
N GLY A 284 -4.45 -20.82 -1.06
CA GLY A 284 -3.11 -20.55 -0.52
C GLY A 284 -1.97 -21.08 -1.40
N LYS A 285 -2.28 -21.64 -2.58
CA LYS A 285 -1.30 -22.23 -3.48
C LYS A 285 -0.56 -21.13 -4.26
N PRO A 286 0.69 -21.35 -4.68
CA PRO A 286 1.35 -20.48 -5.65
C PRO A 286 0.49 -20.31 -6.92
N CYS A 287 0.41 -19.08 -7.43
CA CYS A 287 -0.33 -18.80 -8.66
C CYS A 287 0.35 -19.44 -9.88
N ASP A 288 -0.43 -19.73 -10.93
CA ASP A 288 0.14 -20.13 -12.22
C ASP A 288 1.02 -19.00 -12.75
N GLN A 289 2.33 -19.21 -12.78
CA GLN A 289 3.30 -18.19 -13.12
C GLN A 289 3.23 -17.79 -14.60
N GLU A 290 2.71 -18.64 -15.50
CA GLU A 290 2.61 -18.31 -16.93
C GLU A 290 1.52 -17.27 -17.19
N LYS A 291 0.33 -17.48 -16.62
CA LYS A 291 -0.84 -16.64 -16.90
C LYS A 291 -1.21 -15.70 -15.75
N LEU A 292 -0.52 -15.82 -14.60
CA LEU A 292 -0.89 -15.19 -13.33
C LEU A 292 -2.35 -15.48 -12.97
N LEU A 293 -2.78 -16.73 -13.14
CA LEU A 293 -4.15 -17.17 -12.86
C LEU A 293 -4.15 -18.20 -11.75
N CYS A 294 -5.21 -18.18 -10.94
CA CYS A 294 -5.49 -19.26 -10.01
C CYS A 294 -6.29 -20.35 -10.72
N LYS A 295 -6.07 -21.62 -10.34
CA LYS A 295 -6.76 -22.77 -10.94
C LYS A 295 -8.28 -22.70 -10.74
N LEU A 296 -8.75 -22.05 -9.68
CA LEU A 296 -10.17 -21.82 -9.47
C LEU A 296 -10.63 -20.57 -10.24
N PRO A 297 -11.76 -20.63 -10.98
CA PRO A 297 -12.29 -19.48 -11.70
C PRO A 297 -12.60 -18.31 -10.73
N LYS A 298 -12.05 -17.12 -11.00
CA LYS A 298 -12.21 -15.88 -10.20
C LYS A 298 -11.58 -15.91 -8.80
N GLU A 299 -10.73 -16.90 -8.51
CA GLU A 299 -9.83 -16.82 -7.36
C GLU A 299 -8.74 -15.77 -7.62
N ARG A 300 -8.57 -14.84 -6.68
CA ARG A 300 -7.55 -13.78 -6.79
C ARG A 300 -6.19 -14.36 -6.49
N CYS A 301 -5.16 -13.78 -7.08
CA CYS A 301 -3.80 -13.99 -6.64
C CYS A 301 -3.42 -12.79 -5.75
N PHE A 302 -2.93 -12.95 -4.53
CA PHE A 302 -2.73 -11.85 -3.60
C PHE A 302 -1.70 -12.19 -2.51
N ALA A 303 -1.41 -11.16 -1.72
CA ALA A 303 -0.55 -11.15 -0.55
C ALA A 303 -1.38 -10.91 0.73
N SER A 304 -1.12 -11.66 1.82
CA SER A 304 -1.69 -11.38 3.15
C SER A 304 -0.61 -11.26 4.23
N GLY A 305 -0.87 -10.42 5.24
CA GLY A 305 -0.20 -10.53 6.54
C GLY A 305 -0.60 -11.85 7.26
N PRO A 306 -0.10 -12.11 8.48
CA PRO A 306 -0.35 -13.38 9.18
C PRO A 306 -1.83 -13.60 9.58
N GLY A 307 -2.68 -12.58 9.42
CA GLY A 307 -4.12 -12.66 9.64
C GLY A 307 -4.92 -12.59 8.35
N ARG A 308 -6.20 -12.89 8.47
CA ARG A 308 -7.15 -12.98 7.34
C ARG A 308 -7.41 -11.64 6.64
N ASP A 309 -7.09 -10.53 7.31
CA ASP A 309 -7.09 -9.17 6.77
C ASP A 309 -6.06 -8.31 7.53
N MET A 310 -5.95 -7.02 7.20
CA MET A 310 -5.02 -6.09 7.86
C MET A 310 -5.32 -5.87 9.35
N PHE A 311 -6.59 -5.98 9.78
CA PHE A 311 -7.00 -5.86 11.18
C PHE A 311 -6.72 -7.15 11.95
N ASP A 312 -6.85 -8.31 11.33
CA ASP A 312 -6.53 -9.62 11.89
C ASP A 312 -5.02 -9.83 11.96
N SER A 313 -4.27 -9.32 10.97
CA SER A 313 -2.82 -9.24 11.01
C SER A 313 -2.37 -8.33 12.15
N THR A 314 -2.96 -7.14 12.26
CA THR A 314 -2.74 -6.21 13.39
C THR A 314 -3.13 -6.84 14.73
N ARG A 315 -4.22 -7.62 14.78
CA ARG A 315 -4.67 -8.34 15.98
C ARG A 315 -3.72 -9.48 16.37
N ILE A 316 -3.23 -10.28 15.42
CA ILE A 316 -2.28 -11.37 15.67
C ILE A 316 -0.93 -10.80 16.12
N ILE A 317 -0.53 -9.67 15.53
CA ILE A 317 0.63 -8.88 15.94
C ILE A 317 0.44 -8.31 17.34
N ALA A 318 -0.69 -7.65 17.61
CA ALA A 318 -1.03 -7.10 18.91
C ALA A 318 -1.16 -8.20 19.97
N THR A 319 -1.68 -9.38 19.62
CA THR A 319 -1.78 -10.53 20.55
C THR A 319 -0.40 -11.12 20.85
N LYS A 320 0.51 -11.14 19.86
CA LYS A 320 1.91 -11.53 20.07
C LYS A 320 2.71 -10.50 20.88
N LEU A 321 2.41 -9.21 20.74
CA LEU A 321 2.99 -8.13 21.56
C LEU A 321 2.41 -8.12 22.98
N PHE A 322 1.11 -8.43 23.14
CA PHE A 322 0.39 -8.44 24.41
C PHE A 322 0.68 -9.67 25.29
N GLN A 323 1.25 -10.75 24.72
CA GLN A 323 1.76 -11.89 25.48
C GLN A 323 3.11 -11.61 26.19
N THR A 324 3.61 -10.38 26.15
CA THR A 324 4.91 -9.96 26.71
C THR A 324 4.90 -8.85 27.77
N GLY A 325 3.76 -8.49 28.44
CA GLY A 325 3.88 -7.51 29.54
C GLY A 325 2.62 -7.03 30.27
N MET A 326 2.33 -7.69 31.39
CA MET A 326 1.69 -7.29 32.67
C MET A 326 0.39 -6.46 32.83
N GLU A 327 -0.39 -7.00 33.78
CA GLU A 327 -1.56 -6.51 34.51
C GLU A 327 -1.23 -5.46 35.60
N LYS A 328 -2.10 -4.44 35.75
CA LYS A 328 -2.55 -3.70 36.98
C LYS A 328 -2.55 -2.17 36.82
N LEU A 329 -3.73 -1.54 36.66
CA LEU A 329 -4.38 -0.74 37.73
C LEU A 329 -5.74 -0.16 37.27
N LEU A 330 -6.81 -0.61 37.92
CA LEU A 330 -8.20 -0.14 37.87
C LEU A 330 -8.48 0.70 39.12
N CYS A 331 -8.80 2.00 39.01
CA CYS A 331 -9.32 2.80 40.14
C CYS A 331 -10.00 4.15 39.78
N LYS A 332 -11.06 4.18 38.94
CA LYS A 332 -12.03 5.32 38.90
C LYS A 332 -13.49 4.84 38.66
N LEU A 333 -14.22 4.67 39.76
CA LEU A 333 -15.48 3.90 39.93
C LEU A 333 -16.72 4.43 39.17
N PRO A 334 -17.79 3.61 39.06
CA PRO A 334 -18.45 3.37 37.78
C PRO A 334 -19.96 3.64 37.81
N LYS A 335 -20.59 3.47 36.63
CA LYS A 335 -22.01 3.11 36.51
C LYS A 335 -22.31 1.97 37.49
N GLU A 336 -23.21 2.18 38.45
CA GLU A 336 -23.57 1.10 39.37
C GLU A 336 -24.30 -0.04 38.63
N ARG A 337 -23.87 -1.26 38.91
CA ARG A 337 -24.60 -2.48 38.60
C ARG A 337 -24.97 -3.10 39.94
N CYS A 338 -26.22 -3.00 40.34
CA CYS A 338 -26.68 -3.66 41.55
C CYS A 338 -26.79 -5.16 41.26
N PHE A 339 -26.16 -5.98 42.11
CA PHE A 339 -26.25 -7.44 42.06
C PHE A 339 -26.77 -7.93 43.42
N ALA A 340 -27.96 -8.51 43.44
CA ALA A 340 -28.46 -9.27 44.58
C ALA A 340 -28.44 -10.76 44.21
N SER A 341 -27.67 -11.57 44.97
CA SER A 341 -27.67 -13.03 44.82
C SER A 341 -27.97 -13.74 46.12
N GLY A 342 -28.96 -14.63 46.11
CA GLY A 342 -29.34 -15.48 47.24
C GLY A 342 -30.73 -15.16 47.82
N PRO A 343 -31.40 -16.15 48.44
CA PRO A 343 -32.76 -15.98 48.94
C PRO A 343 -32.84 -15.00 50.12
N GLY A 344 -33.89 -14.18 50.14
CA GLY A 344 -34.25 -13.33 51.29
C GLY A 344 -33.58 -11.95 51.38
N ARG A 345 -32.87 -11.47 50.34
CA ARG A 345 -32.28 -10.12 50.34
C ARG A 345 -33.06 -9.16 49.44
N ASP A 346 -33.56 -8.07 50.03
CA ASP A 346 -34.17 -6.99 49.26
C ASP A 346 -33.09 -6.08 48.65
N MET A 347 -33.37 -5.58 47.45
CA MET A 347 -32.45 -4.73 46.70
C MET A 347 -32.72 -3.26 47.03
N PHE A 348 -31.70 -2.51 47.45
CA PHE A 348 -31.79 -1.06 47.65
C PHE A 348 -31.42 -0.35 46.34
N ASP A 349 -32.34 0.49 45.85
CA ASP A 349 -32.20 1.29 44.63
C ASP A 349 -32.16 2.79 44.98
N SER A 350 -31.02 3.43 44.72
CA SER A 350 -30.79 4.87 44.83
C SER A 350 -31.70 5.71 43.92
N THR A 351 -32.05 5.21 42.73
CA THR A 351 -32.93 5.88 41.77
C THR A 351 -34.38 5.98 42.28
N ARG A 352 -34.88 4.98 43.02
CA ARG A 352 -36.19 5.06 43.69
C ARG A 352 -36.23 6.17 44.75
N ILE A 353 -35.17 6.30 45.55
CA ILE A 353 -35.08 7.33 46.60
C ILE A 353 -35.08 8.72 45.97
N ILE A 354 -34.30 8.91 44.91
CA ILE A 354 -34.19 10.17 44.18
C ILE A 354 -35.51 10.51 43.46
N ALA A 355 -36.13 9.56 42.75
CA ALA A 355 -37.39 9.78 42.04
C ALA A 355 -38.54 10.10 43.01
N THR A 356 -38.62 9.42 44.16
CA THR A 356 -39.63 9.70 45.19
C THR A 356 -39.44 11.10 45.79
N LYS A 357 -38.19 11.51 46.02
CA LYS A 357 -37.85 12.86 46.49
C LYS A 357 -38.17 13.94 45.44
N LEU A 358 -37.94 13.67 44.15
CA LEU A 358 -38.26 14.59 43.05
C LEU A 358 -39.77 14.82 42.89
N PHE A 359 -40.59 13.77 43.05
CA PHE A 359 -42.05 13.92 43.08
C PHE A 359 -42.53 14.66 44.34
N GLN A 360 -41.89 14.47 45.50
CA GLN A 360 -42.22 15.19 46.73
C GLN A 360 -41.81 16.67 46.70
N THR A 361 -40.88 17.04 45.81
CA THR A 361 -40.35 18.41 45.68
C THR A 361 -40.85 19.13 44.42
N GLY A 362 -41.82 18.56 43.68
CA GLY A 362 -42.44 19.17 42.50
C GLY A 362 -41.53 19.27 41.27
N MET A 363 -40.43 18.51 41.23
CA MET A 363 -39.40 18.57 40.19
C MET A 363 -39.49 17.41 39.18
N GLU A 364 -40.71 17.01 38.79
CA GLU A 364 -40.91 15.78 38.00
C GLU A 364 -40.29 15.84 36.59
N LYS A 365 -40.05 17.02 36.03
CA LYS A 365 -39.45 17.18 34.69
C LYS A 365 -37.99 16.73 34.61
N LEU A 366 -37.29 16.59 35.75
CA LEU A 366 -35.90 16.13 35.81
C LEU A 366 -35.76 14.60 35.79
N LEU A 367 -36.88 13.86 35.88
CA LEU A 367 -36.89 12.38 35.80
C LEU A 367 -36.24 11.86 34.50
N CYS A 368 -36.25 12.65 33.41
CA CYS A 368 -35.67 12.27 32.13
C CYS A 368 -34.12 12.28 32.10
N LYS A 369 -33.45 12.79 33.14
CA LYS A 369 -31.98 12.96 33.19
C LYS A 369 -31.25 11.95 34.09
N LEU A 370 -31.96 11.04 34.74
CA LEU A 370 -31.35 10.05 35.63
C LEU A 370 -30.42 9.08 34.86
N PRO A 371 -29.26 8.70 35.43
CA PRO A 371 -28.32 7.78 34.77
C PRO A 371 -28.94 6.40 34.57
N LYS A 372 -28.57 5.73 33.47
CA LYS A 372 -29.09 4.39 33.13
C LYS A 372 -28.51 3.33 34.06
N GLU A 373 -29.32 2.83 34.97
CA GLU A 373 -28.93 1.70 35.83
C GLU A 373 -28.98 0.36 35.08
N ARG A 374 -28.20 -0.62 35.55
CA ARG A 374 -28.30 -2.02 35.12
C ARG A 374 -28.39 -2.90 36.36
N CYS A 375 -29.59 -3.29 36.72
CA CYS A 375 -29.82 -4.13 37.88
C CYS A 375 -29.86 -5.61 37.47
N PHE A 376 -29.26 -6.47 38.31
CA PHE A 376 -29.15 -7.90 38.11
C PHE A 376 -29.61 -8.60 39.39
N ALA A 377 -30.69 -9.39 39.30
CA ALA A 377 -31.18 -10.21 40.41
C ALA A 377 -31.00 -11.70 40.09
N SER A 378 -30.49 -12.46 41.06
CA SER A 378 -30.25 -13.90 40.93
C SER A 378 -30.66 -14.68 42.18
N GLY A 379 -31.68 -15.54 42.06
CA GLY A 379 -32.10 -16.44 43.13
C GLY A 379 -33.62 -16.48 43.37
N PRO A 380 -34.16 -17.53 44.01
CA PRO A 380 -35.59 -17.70 44.21
C PRO A 380 -36.11 -16.88 45.40
N GLY A 381 -37.28 -16.24 45.26
CA GLY A 381 -38.09 -15.89 46.44
C GLY A 381 -38.80 -14.52 46.54
N ARG A 382 -38.76 -13.59 45.57
CA ARG A 382 -39.65 -12.39 45.50
C ARG A 382 -39.59 -11.71 44.11
N ASP A 383 -40.61 -10.93 43.75
CA ASP A 383 -40.74 -10.28 42.44
C ASP A 383 -39.68 -9.18 42.22
N MET A 384 -39.18 -9.03 40.98
CA MET A 384 -38.32 -7.89 40.62
C MET A 384 -39.11 -6.57 40.73
N PHE A 385 -38.58 -5.60 41.46
CA PHE A 385 -39.14 -4.26 41.56
C PHE A 385 -38.73 -3.40 40.35
N ASP A 386 -39.71 -2.75 39.71
CA ASP A 386 -39.52 -1.85 38.57
C ASP A 386 -39.96 -0.41 38.91
N SER A 387 -38.98 0.50 38.87
CA SER A 387 -39.09 1.94 39.08
C SER A 387 -39.98 2.59 38.00
N THR A 388 -39.94 2.09 36.76
CA THR A 388 -40.72 2.59 35.62
C THR A 388 -42.22 2.31 35.76
N ARG A 389 -42.63 1.14 36.30
CA ARG A 389 -44.05 0.83 36.58
C ARG A 389 -44.68 1.82 37.58
N ILE A 390 -43.96 2.16 38.65
CA ILE A 390 -44.42 3.06 39.70
C ILE A 390 -44.55 4.49 39.16
N ILE A 391 -43.55 4.95 38.40
CA ILE A 391 -43.55 6.26 37.74
C ILE A 391 -44.68 6.35 36.71
N ALA A 392 -44.85 5.35 35.85
CA ALA A 392 -45.92 5.33 34.85
C ALA A 392 -47.32 5.31 35.49
N THR A 393 -47.52 4.54 36.56
CA THR A 393 -48.80 4.50 37.29
C THR A 393 -49.12 5.85 37.93
N LYS A 394 -48.11 6.54 38.52
CA LYS A 394 -48.26 7.89 39.08
C LYS A 394 -48.48 8.96 38.00
N LEU A 395 -47.84 8.85 36.83
CA LEU A 395 -48.08 9.76 35.68
C LEU A 395 -49.50 9.63 35.13
N PHE A 396 -50.06 8.42 35.08
CA PHE A 396 -51.48 8.21 34.75
C PHE A 396 -52.42 8.77 35.82
N GLN A 397 -52.08 8.62 37.11
CA GLN A 397 -52.88 9.19 38.21
C GLN A 397 -52.84 10.72 38.26
N THR A 398 -51.83 11.35 37.66
CA THR A 398 -51.63 12.80 37.64
C THR A 398 -51.97 13.45 36.28
N GLY A 399 -52.55 12.70 35.33
CA GLY A 399 -53.01 13.21 34.04
C GLY A 399 -51.91 13.61 33.05
N MET A 400 -50.69 13.09 33.22
CA MET A 400 -49.50 13.46 32.44
C MET A 400 -49.04 12.35 31.48
N GLU A 401 -49.97 11.68 30.80
CA GLU A 401 -49.69 10.48 30.01
C GLU A 401 -48.80 10.76 28.78
N LYS A 402 -48.78 12.01 28.28
CA LYS A 402 -47.92 12.41 27.15
C LYS A 402 -46.43 12.32 27.46
N LEU A 403 -46.03 12.31 28.74
CA LEU A 403 -44.62 12.15 29.16
C LEU A 403 -44.14 10.70 29.16
N LEU A 404 -45.05 9.71 29.01
CA LEU A 404 -44.69 8.28 28.92
C LEU A 404 -43.71 8.00 27.76
N CYS A 405 -43.80 8.76 26.67
CA CYS A 405 -42.89 8.63 25.52
C CYS A 405 -41.44 9.10 25.78
N LYS A 406 -41.18 9.75 26.93
CA LYS A 406 -39.88 10.35 27.28
C LYS A 406 -39.15 9.62 28.41
N LEU A 407 -39.71 8.54 28.95
CA LEU A 407 -39.07 7.77 30.01
C LEU A 407 -37.76 7.10 29.52
N PRO A 408 -36.73 7.02 30.38
CA PRO A 408 -35.46 6.39 30.02
C PRO A 408 -35.63 4.90 29.72
N LYS A 409 -34.83 4.39 28.78
CA LYS A 409 -34.89 2.99 28.34
C LYS A 409 -34.23 2.08 29.38
N GLU A 410 -34.99 1.19 29.99
CA GLU A 410 -34.44 0.18 30.90
C GLU A 410 -33.88 -1.04 30.15
N ARG A 411 -32.95 -1.75 30.80
CA ARG A 411 -32.46 -3.07 30.37
C ARG A 411 -32.56 -4.01 31.57
N CYS A 412 -33.50 -4.95 31.51
CA CYS A 412 -33.72 -5.91 32.58
C CYS A 412 -33.04 -7.25 32.25
N PHE A 413 -32.40 -7.85 33.24
CA PHE A 413 -31.72 -9.14 33.16
C PHE A 413 -32.16 -10.04 34.33
N ALA A 414 -32.82 -11.16 34.04
CA ALA A 414 -33.29 -12.11 35.06
C ALA A 414 -32.60 -13.49 34.94
N SER A 415 -32.16 -14.06 36.07
CA SER A 415 -31.46 -15.35 36.18
C SER A 415 -31.91 -16.13 37.43
N GLY A 416 -32.28 -17.41 37.27
CA GLY A 416 -32.70 -18.32 38.37
C GLY A 416 -34.19 -18.73 38.38
N PRO A 417 -34.55 -19.90 38.95
CA PRO A 417 -35.87 -20.51 38.77
C PRO A 417 -36.97 -19.89 39.65
N GLY A 418 -38.19 -19.81 39.07
CA GLY A 418 -39.43 -19.40 39.75
C GLY A 418 -39.95 -17.99 39.38
N ARG A 419 -41.01 -17.96 38.56
CA ARG A 419 -41.85 -16.82 38.07
C ARG A 419 -41.37 -16.00 36.85
N ASP A 420 -42.35 -15.43 36.14
CA ASP A 420 -42.29 -14.80 34.81
C ASP A 420 -41.65 -13.39 34.79
N MET A 421 -41.07 -13.00 33.65
CA MET A 421 -40.62 -11.61 33.42
C MET A 421 -41.82 -10.67 33.24
N PHE A 422 -41.78 -9.50 33.88
CA PHE A 422 -42.80 -8.45 33.75
C PHE A 422 -42.46 -7.48 32.61
N ASP A 423 -43.47 -7.13 31.79
CA ASP A 423 -43.37 -6.16 30.68
C ASP A 423 -44.29 -4.94 30.93
N SER A 424 -43.66 -3.78 31.08
CA SER A 424 -44.28 -2.49 31.30
C SER A 424 -45.08 -2.02 30.07
N THR A 425 -44.68 -2.44 28.87
CA THR A 425 -45.33 -2.16 27.58
C THR A 425 -46.72 -2.77 27.47
N ARG A 426 -46.91 -4.03 27.92
CA ARG A 426 -48.23 -4.71 27.91
C ARG A 426 -49.26 -3.98 28.76
N ILE A 427 -48.87 -3.52 29.94
CA ILE A 427 -49.78 -2.85 30.90
C ILE A 427 -50.16 -1.46 30.39
N ILE A 428 -49.19 -0.71 29.87
CA ILE A 428 -49.42 0.60 29.24
C ILE A 428 -50.31 0.44 27.99
N ALA A 429 -50.05 -0.54 27.13
CA ALA A 429 -50.87 -0.82 25.95
C ALA A 429 -52.31 -1.19 26.33
N THR A 430 -52.50 -2.06 27.33
CA THR A 430 -53.84 -2.45 27.81
C THR A 430 -54.63 -1.26 28.35
N LYS A 431 -53.99 -0.36 29.10
CA LYS A 431 -54.62 0.89 29.57
C LYS A 431 -54.92 1.86 28.42
N LEU A 432 -54.02 2.02 27.45
CA LEU A 432 -54.25 2.86 26.26
C LEU A 432 -55.44 2.38 25.41
N PHE A 433 -55.63 1.06 25.28
CA PHE A 433 -56.81 0.47 24.65
C PHE A 433 -58.09 0.71 25.48
N GLN A 434 -58.02 0.65 26.81
CA GLN A 434 -59.18 0.93 27.69
C GLN A 434 -59.58 2.42 27.67
N THR A 435 -58.64 3.33 27.37
CA THR A 435 -58.88 4.78 27.29
C THR A 435 -59.09 5.30 25.86
N GLY A 436 -59.24 4.43 24.85
CA GLY A 436 -59.52 4.83 23.46
C GLY A 436 -58.37 5.57 22.74
N MET A 437 -57.12 5.40 23.20
CA MET A 437 -55.95 6.12 22.70
C MET A 437 -54.99 5.20 21.91
N GLU A 438 -55.52 4.29 21.09
CA GLU A 438 -54.72 3.25 20.43
C GLU A 438 -53.69 3.82 19.43
N LYS A 439 -53.94 5.02 18.89
CA LYS A 439 -52.99 5.70 17.98
C LYS A 439 -51.64 6.04 18.63
N LEU A 440 -51.56 6.10 19.96
CA LEU A 440 -50.31 6.35 20.69
C LEU A 440 -49.43 5.09 20.84
N LEU A 441 -49.96 3.90 20.53
CA LEU A 441 -49.20 2.63 20.55
C LEU A 441 -47.96 2.69 19.64
N CYS A 442 -48.03 3.42 18.52
CA CYS A 442 -46.90 3.59 17.61
C CYS A 442 -45.76 4.47 18.15
N LYS A 443 -45.94 5.12 19.32
CA LYS A 443 -44.98 6.09 19.90
C LYS A 443 -44.34 5.62 21.21
N LEU A 444 -44.61 4.40 21.67
CA LEU A 444 -44.01 3.85 22.89
C LEU A 444 -42.50 3.58 22.73
N PRO A 445 -41.69 3.78 23.77
CA PRO A 445 -40.25 3.54 23.72
C PRO A 445 -39.93 2.04 23.58
N LYS A 446 -38.81 1.74 22.91
CA LYS A 446 -38.38 0.37 22.58
C LYS A 446 -37.63 -0.27 23.77
N GLU A 447 -38.16 -1.33 24.34
CA GLU A 447 -37.51 -2.10 25.40
C GLU A 447 -36.51 -3.13 24.85
N ARG A 448 -35.55 -3.56 25.69
CA ARG A 448 -34.60 -4.64 25.39
C ARG A 448 -34.50 -5.57 26.60
N CYS A 449 -35.11 -6.73 26.49
CA CYS A 449 -35.18 -7.72 27.56
C CYS A 449 -34.21 -8.89 27.29
N PHE A 450 -33.61 -9.42 28.35
CA PHE A 450 -32.64 -10.52 28.29
C PHE A 450 -33.01 -11.58 29.33
N ALA A 451 -33.29 -12.81 28.89
CA ALA A 451 -33.66 -13.93 29.76
C ALA A 451 -32.59 -15.03 29.72
N SER A 452 -32.19 -15.55 30.89
CA SER A 452 -31.25 -16.67 31.01
C SER A 452 -31.72 -17.74 32.00
N GLY A 453 -31.69 -19.02 31.59
CA GLY A 453 -31.93 -20.20 32.43
C GLY A 453 -33.06 -21.14 31.95
N PRO A 454 -33.16 -22.37 32.48
CA PRO A 454 -34.04 -23.42 31.94
C PRO A 454 -35.53 -23.22 32.23
N GLY A 455 -36.38 -23.53 31.24
CA GLY A 455 -37.83 -23.69 31.41
C GLY A 455 -38.69 -22.42 31.39
N ARG A 456 -38.33 -21.38 30.62
CA ARG A 456 -39.13 -20.13 30.53
C ARG A 456 -39.61 -19.83 29.10
N ASP A 457 -40.81 -19.28 28.97
CA ASP A 457 -41.31 -18.68 27.72
C ASP A 457 -40.99 -17.18 27.67
N MET A 458 -40.58 -16.66 26.50
CA MET A 458 -40.52 -15.21 26.29
C MET A 458 -41.93 -14.66 26.08
N PHE A 459 -42.32 -13.63 26.85
CA PHE A 459 -43.62 -12.96 26.72
C PHE A 459 -43.71 -12.06 25.48
N ASP A 460 -44.88 -12.05 24.81
CA ASP A 460 -45.09 -11.46 23.48
C ASP A 460 -46.23 -10.41 23.48
N SER A 461 -45.82 -9.15 23.66
CA SER A 461 -46.72 -7.99 23.59
C SER A 461 -47.24 -7.74 22.17
N THR A 462 -46.44 -8.08 21.16
CA THR A 462 -46.75 -7.90 19.73
C THR A 462 -47.89 -8.82 19.26
N ARG A 463 -47.94 -10.09 19.68
CA ARG A 463 -49.04 -11.03 19.38
C ARG A 463 -50.35 -10.63 20.01
N ILE A 464 -50.34 -10.13 21.25
CA ILE A 464 -51.56 -9.71 21.95
C ILE A 464 -52.13 -8.46 21.28
N ILE A 465 -51.28 -7.48 20.95
CA ILE A 465 -51.68 -6.27 20.21
C ILE A 465 -52.17 -6.64 18.81
N ALA A 466 -51.46 -7.51 18.08
CA ALA A 466 -51.87 -7.98 16.75
C ALA A 466 -53.21 -8.73 16.79
N THR A 467 -53.43 -9.60 17.79
CA THR A 467 -54.71 -10.34 17.94
C THR A 467 -55.88 -9.39 18.21
N LYS A 468 -55.69 -8.36 19.04
CA LYS A 468 -56.70 -7.31 19.26
C LYS A 468 -56.94 -6.42 18.04
N LEU A 469 -55.90 -6.09 17.27
CA LEU A 469 -56.03 -5.34 16.01
C LEU A 469 -56.80 -6.13 14.94
N PHE A 470 -56.62 -7.45 14.88
CA PHE A 470 -57.43 -8.34 14.02
C PHE A 470 -58.89 -8.41 14.51
N GLN A 471 -59.14 -8.53 15.82
CA GLN A 471 -60.50 -8.56 16.38
C GLN A 471 -61.27 -7.24 16.21
N THR A 472 -60.58 -6.12 16.02
CA THR A 472 -61.16 -4.78 15.85
C THR A 472 -61.16 -4.29 14.39
N GLY A 473 -60.80 -5.14 13.43
CA GLY A 473 -60.80 -4.82 11.98
C GLY A 473 -59.72 -3.81 11.55
N MET A 474 -58.74 -3.51 12.41
CA MET A 474 -57.70 -2.50 12.19
C MET A 474 -56.38 -3.09 11.68
N GLU A 475 -56.47 -4.10 10.83
CA GLU A 475 -55.35 -4.93 10.35
C GLU A 475 -54.29 -4.14 9.57
N LYS A 476 -54.69 -3.03 8.92
CA LYS A 476 -53.75 -2.13 8.20
C LYS A 476 -52.73 -1.45 9.12
N LEU A 477 -52.99 -1.39 10.44
CA LEU A 477 -52.04 -0.84 11.42
C LEU A 477 -50.93 -1.83 11.82
N LEU A 478 -51.04 -3.12 11.46
CA LEU A 478 -50.01 -4.13 11.71
C LEU A 478 -48.65 -3.75 11.08
N CYS A 479 -48.66 -3.08 9.94
CA CYS A 479 -47.45 -2.61 9.26
C CYS A 479 -46.75 -1.42 9.95
N LYS A 480 -47.36 -0.84 11.01
CA LYS A 480 -46.89 0.36 11.72
C LYS A 480 -46.47 0.10 13.18
N LEU A 481 -46.49 -1.16 13.64
CA LEU A 481 -46.08 -1.51 15.01
C LEU A 481 -44.56 -1.35 15.22
N PRO A 482 -44.11 -0.92 16.42
CA PRO A 482 -42.69 -0.75 16.73
C PRO A 482 -41.95 -2.10 16.80
N LYS A 483 -40.66 -2.08 16.43
CA LYS A 483 -39.79 -3.27 16.35
C LYS A 483 -39.25 -3.69 17.72
N GLU A 484 -39.44 -4.95 18.10
CA GLU A 484 -38.81 -5.55 19.28
C GLU A 484 -37.44 -6.20 18.92
N ARG A 485 -36.54 -6.31 19.90
CA ARG A 485 -35.25 -7.03 19.76
C ARG A 485 -35.09 -7.95 20.96
N CYS A 486 -35.19 -9.25 20.73
CA CYS A 486 -35.17 -10.26 21.79
C CYS A 486 -33.84 -11.04 21.77
N PHE A 487 -33.33 -11.37 22.97
CA PHE A 487 -32.09 -12.13 23.19
C PHE A 487 -32.33 -13.23 24.23
N ALA A 488 -32.10 -14.50 23.87
CA ALA A 488 -32.34 -15.66 24.74
C ALA A 488 -31.06 -16.51 24.95
N SER A 489 -30.84 -16.99 26.18
CA SER A 489 -29.67 -17.80 26.60
C SER A 489 -30.05 -18.94 27.56
N GLY A 490 -29.55 -20.17 27.36
CA GLY A 490 -29.77 -21.35 28.25
C GLY A 490 -30.59 -22.51 27.63
N PRO A 491 -30.75 -23.68 28.28
CA PRO A 491 -31.44 -24.84 27.70
C PRO A 491 -32.95 -24.92 28.03
N GLY A 492 -33.81 -25.12 27.03
CA GLY A 492 -35.26 -25.34 27.17
C GLY A 492 -36.16 -24.36 26.37
N ARG A 493 -36.96 -24.95 25.44
CA ARG A 493 -37.98 -24.42 24.48
C ARG A 493 -37.60 -23.24 23.54
N ASP A 494 -38.26 -23.22 22.36
CA ASP A 494 -37.97 -22.45 21.14
C ASP A 494 -38.30 -20.94 21.23
N MET A 495 -37.61 -20.12 20.42
CA MET A 495 -37.97 -18.70 20.24
C MET A 495 -39.26 -18.54 19.43
N PHE A 496 -40.19 -17.70 19.89
CA PHE A 496 -41.43 -17.36 19.17
C PHE A 496 -41.23 -16.19 18.19
N ASP A 497 -41.81 -16.30 16.98
CA ASP A 497 -41.79 -15.30 15.90
C ASP A 497 -43.21 -14.81 15.58
N SER A 498 -43.45 -13.52 15.84
CA SER A 498 -44.69 -12.80 15.54
C SER A 498 -45.04 -12.81 14.05
N THR A 499 -44.02 -12.83 13.18
CA THR A 499 -44.15 -12.84 11.71
C THR A 499 -44.81 -14.13 11.22
N ARG A 500 -44.48 -15.29 11.79
CA ARG A 500 -45.08 -16.59 11.44
C ARG A 500 -46.59 -16.65 11.68
N ILE A 501 -47.05 -16.10 12.82
CA ILE A 501 -48.45 -16.13 13.22
C ILE A 501 -49.27 -15.16 12.36
N ILE A 502 -48.75 -13.94 12.14
CA ILE A 502 -49.38 -12.94 11.27
C ILE A 502 -49.44 -13.48 9.84
N ALA A 503 -48.36 -14.06 9.32
CA ALA A 503 -48.34 -14.68 8.00
C ALA A 503 -49.36 -15.82 7.89
N THR A 504 -49.47 -16.70 8.89
CA THR A 504 -50.45 -17.80 8.90
C THR A 504 -51.89 -17.30 8.89
N LYS A 505 -52.20 -16.24 9.64
CA LYS A 505 -53.53 -15.60 9.64
C LYS A 505 -53.85 -14.86 8.33
N LEU A 506 -52.86 -14.18 7.73
CA LEU A 506 -53.00 -13.55 6.40
C LEU A 506 -53.24 -14.58 5.29
N PHE A 507 -52.65 -15.77 5.41
CA PHE A 507 -52.93 -16.91 4.52
C PHE A 507 -54.34 -17.48 4.73
N GLN A 508 -54.81 -17.61 5.98
CA GLN A 508 -56.16 -18.12 6.28
C GLN A 508 -57.29 -17.14 5.86
N THR A 509 -56.97 -15.86 5.67
CA THR A 509 -57.92 -14.79 5.31
C THR A 509 -57.82 -14.35 3.85
N GLY A 510 -57.02 -15.03 3.02
CA GLY A 510 -56.89 -14.74 1.58
C GLY A 510 -56.17 -13.43 1.25
N MET A 511 -55.34 -12.92 2.17
CA MET A 511 -54.65 -11.63 2.06
C MET A 511 -53.14 -11.79 1.86
N GLU A 512 -52.71 -12.75 1.03
CA GLU A 512 -51.29 -13.12 0.88
C GLU A 512 -50.45 -11.99 0.25
N LYS A 513 -51.07 -11.08 -0.50
CA LYS A 513 -50.39 -9.90 -1.09
C LYS A 513 -49.82 -8.95 -0.03
N LEU A 514 -50.32 -8.98 1.21
CA LEU A 514 -49.80 -8.17 2.32
C LEU A 514 -48.51 -8.74 2.95
N LEU A 515 -48.14 -10.00 2.65
CA LEU A 515 -46.91 -10.63 3.14
C LEU A 515 -45.65 -9.86 2.74
N CYS A 516 -45.66 -9.23 1.56
CA CYS A 516 -44.53 -8.42 1.05
C CYS A 516 -44.37 -7.08 1.79
N LYS A 517 -45.32 -6.70 2.66
CA LYS A 517 -45.34 -5.41 3.39
C LYS A 517 -45.09 -5.56 4.90
N LEU A 518 -44.86 -6.79 5.37
CA LEU A 518 -44.56 -7.05 6.79
C LEU A 518 -43.19 -6.48 7.19
N PRO A 519 -43.08 -5.86 8.39
CA PRO A 519 -41.82 -5.28 8.85
C PRO A 519 -40.80 -6.35 9.27
N LYS A 520 -39.50 -6.04 9.13
CA LYS A 520 -38.37 -6.95 9.40
C LYS A 520 -38.07 -7.12 10.89
N GLU A 521 -37.94 -8.36 11.38
CA GLU A 521 -37.48 -8.67 12.74
C GLU A 521 -35.94 -8.88 12.80
N ARG A 522 -35.35 -8.79 14.00
CA ARG A 522 -33.92 -9.10 14.26
C ARG A 522 -33.81 -9.90 15.55
N CYS A 523 -33.60 -11.20 15.43
CA CYS A 523 -33.51 -12.13 16.55
C CYS A 523 -32.05 -12.57 16.78
N PHE A 524 -31.70 -12.82 18.04
CA PHE A 524 -30.36 -13.24 18.47
C PHE A 524 -30.46 -14.42 19.45
N ALA A 525 -29.87 -15.57 19.10
CA ALA A 525 -29.88 -16.77 19.94
C ALA A 525 -28.47 -17.15 20.42
N SER A 526 -28.34 -17.53 21.70
CA SER A 526 -27.05 -17.99 22.23
C SER A 526 -27.14 -19.21 23.16
N GLY A 527 -26.33 -20.25 22.91
CA GLY A 527 -26.22 -21.47 23.72
C GLY A 527 -26.40 -22.79 22.93
N PRO A 528 -26.09 -23.96 23.54
CA PRO A 528 -26.12 -25.26 22.84
C PRO A 528 -27.53 -25.79 22.55
N GLY A 529 -27.76 -26.28 21.33
CA GLY A 529 -28.93 -27.09 20.98
C GLY A 529 -30.21 -26.32 20.62
N ARG A 530 -30.13 -25.09 20.08
CA ARG A 530 -31.29 -24.33 19.58
C ARG A 530 -31.25 -24.12 18.06
N ASP A 531 -32.38 -24.27 17.37
CA ASP A 531 -32.54 -23.87 15.98
C ASP A 531 -33.03 -22.41 15.90
N MET A 532 -32.43 -21.59 15.03
CA MET A 532 -33.04 -20.30 14.66
C MET A 532 -34.19 -20.56 13.69
N PHE A 533 -35.40 -20.12 14.04
CA PHE A 533 -36.56 -20.21 13.15
C PHE A 533 -36.53 -19.09 12.11
N ASP A 534 -36.68 -19.47 10.84
CA ASP A 534 -36.72 -18.57 9.69
C ASP A 534 -38.14 -18.49 9.11
N SER A 535 -38.74 -17.32 9.24
CA SER A 535 -40.07 -16.97 8.70
C SER A 535 -40.11 -17.14 7.18
N THR A 536 -38.99 -16.88 6.50
CA THR A 536 -38.81 -16.94 5.04
C THR A 536 -38.94 -18.36 4.52
N ARG A 537 -38.37 -19.37 5.18
CA ARG A 537 -38.50 -20.80 4.81
C ARG A 537 -39.95 -21.30 4.85
N ILE A 538 -40.72 -20.90 5.85
CA ILE A 538 -42.12 -21.35 6.01
C ILE A 538 -43.02 -20.68 4.97
N ILE A 539 -42.86 -19.36 4.77
CA ILE A 539 -43.58 -18.61 3.73
C ILE A 539 -43.22 -19.18 2.35
N ALA A 540 -41.94 -19.42 2.07
CA ALA A 540 -41.50 -20.05 0.84
C ALA A 540 -42.12 -21.45 0.65
N THR A 541 -42.13 -22.28 1.70
CA THR A 541 -42.71 -23.63 1.64
C THR A 541 -44.21 -23.62 1.35
N LYS A 542 -44.97 -22.69 1.95
CA LYS A 542 -46.40 -22.51 1.64
C LYS A 542 -46.63 -21.94 0.24
N LEU A 543 -45.83 -20.96 -0.21
CA LEU A 543 -45.89 -20.44 -1.58
C LEU A 543 -45.62 -21.53 -2.63
N PHE A 544 -44.73 -22.48 -2.33
CA PHE A 544 -44.50 -23.68 -3.15
C PHE A 544 -45.70 -24.65 -3.13
N GLN A 545 -46.37 -24.83 -1.99
CA GLN A 545 -47.54 -25.72 -1.88
C GLN A 545 -48.78 -25.16 -2.61
N THR A 546 -48.86 -23.83 -2.77
CA THR A 546 -49.99 -23.15 -3.42
C THR A 546 -49.70 -22.72 -4.87
N GLY A 547 -48.59 -23.14 -5.48
CA GLY A 547 -48.24 -22.81 -6.87
C GLY A 547 -47.92 -21.32 -7.14
N MET A 548 -47.46 -20.60 -6.11
CA MET A 548 -47.21 -19.14 -6.15
C MET A 548 -45.71 -18.80 -6.06
N GLU A 549 -44.84 -19.59 -6.71
CA GLU A 549 -43.37 -19.48 -6.56
C GLU A 549 -42.80 -18.17 -7.13
N LYS A 550 -43.50 -17.53 -8.08
CA LYS A 550 -43.08 -16.22 -8.64
C LYS A 550 -43.02 -15.10 -7.60
N LEU A 551 -43.70 -15.25 -6.45
CA LEU A 551 -43.66 -14.29 -5.35
C LEU A 551 -42.42 -14.42 -4.47
N LEU A 552 -41.62 -15.50 -4.61
CA LEU A 552 -40.37 -15.71 -3.86
C LEU A 552 -39.36 -14.58 -4.10
N CYS A 553 -39.33 -14.01 -5.31
CA CYS A 553 -38.43 -12.90 -5.67
C CYS A 553 -38.82 -11.56 -5.02
N LYS A 554 -39.98 -11.48 -4.37
CA LYS A 554 -40.52 -10.27 -3.71
C LYS A 554 -40.48 -10.34 -2.19
N LEU A 555 -39.95 -11.43 -1.61
CA LEU A 555 -39.84 -11.59 -0.16
C LEU A 555 -38.78 -10.62 0.42
N PRO A 556 -39.02 -10.05 1.63
CA PRO A 556 -38.06 -9.14 2.26
C PRO A 556 -36.77 -9.84 2.73
N LYS A 557 -35.62 -9.16 2.66
CA LYS A 557 -34.32 -9.66 3.15
C LYS A 557 -34.23 -9.71 4.69
N GLU A 558 -33.84 -10.85 5.26
CA GLU A 558 -33.59 -11.02 6.70
C GLU A 558 -32.10 -10.82 7.10
N ARG A 559 -31.82 -10.64 8.40
CA ARG A 559 -30.47 -10.59 8.99
C ARG A 559 -30.46 -11.39 10.29
N CYS A 560 -29.71 -12.48 10.33
CA CYS A 560 -29.65 -13.39 11.48
C CYS A 560 -28.27 -13.39 12.16
N PHE A 561 -28.24 -13.61 13.48
CA PHE A 561 -27.03 -13.63 14.32
C PHE A 561 -27.10 -14.76 15.35
N ALA A 562 -26.12 -15.68 15.35
CA ALA A 562 -26.07 -16.84 16.27
C ALA A 562 -24.71 -16.96 17.00
N SER A 563 -24.72 -17.38 18.28
CA SER A 563 -23.53 -17.46 19.14
C SER A 563 -23.54 -18.64 20.16
N GLY A 564 -22.64 -19.62 20.07
CA GLY A 564 -22.51 -20.76 21.01
C GLY A 564 -22.35 -22.14 20.32
N PRO A 565 -22.00 -23.25 21.02
CA PRO A 565 -21.68 -24.53 20.36
C PRO A 565 -22.90 -25.45 20.17
N GLY A 566 -23.16 -25.95 18.94
CA GLY A 566 -24.22 -26.93 18.62
C GLY A 566 -25.18 -26.54 17.48
N ARG A 567 -25.15 -27.33 16.38
CA ARG A 567 -25.85 -27.32 15.06
C ARG A 567 -25.93 -26.02 14.22
N ASP A 568 -25.64 -26.14 12.91
CA ASP A 568 -25.42 -25.09 11.89
C ASP A 568 -26.52 -24.00 11.76
N MET A 569 -26.13 -22.81 11.32
CA MET A 569 -27.10 -21.77 10.91
C MET A 569 -27.84 -22.23 9.64
N PHE A 570 -29.17 -22.26 9.69
CA PHE A 570 -30.01 -22.63 8.54
C PHE A 570 -30.04 -21.53 7.48
N ASP A 571 -29.84 -21.95 6.21
CA ASP A 571 -29.82 -21.08 5.03
C ASP A 571 -31.10 -21.27 4.19
N SER A 572 -31.99 -20.28 4.29
CA SER A 572 -33.23 -20.13 3.51
C SER A 572 -32.95 -20.18 2.01
N THR A 573 -31.85 -19.55 1.58
CA THR A 573 -31.40 -19.49 0.19
C THR A 573 -30.93 -20.86 -0.29
N ARG A 574 -30.21 -21.65 0.53
CA ARG A 574 -29.84 -23.04 0.22
C ARG A 574 -31.06 -23.95 0.06
N ILE A 575 -32.09 -23.80 0.90
CA ILE A 575 -33.31 -24.64 0.83
C ILE A 575 -34.16 -24.24 -0.37
N ILE A 576 -34.39 -22.94 -0.57
CA ILE A 576 -35.12 -22.42 -1.75
C ILE A 576 -34.39 -22.80 -3.02
N ALA A 577 -33.06 -22.67 -3.06
CA ALA A 577 -32.23 -23.11 -4.18
C ALA A 577 -32.35 -24.61 -4.40
N THR A 578 -32.33 -25.43 -3.34
CA THR A 578 -32.50 -26.90 -3.45
C THR A 578 -33.88 -27.27 -3.96
N LYS A 579 -34.93 -26.56 -3.56
CA LYS A 579 -36.32 -26.85 -3.95
C LYS A 579 -36.63 -26.36 -5.37
N LEU A 580 -36.15 -25.17 -5.75
CA LEU A 580 -36.15 -24.69 -7.14
C LEU A 580 -35.38 -25.64 -8.07
N PHE A 581 -34.34 -26.28 -7.56
CA PHE A 581 -33.57 -27.28 -8.29
C PHE A 581 -34.33 -28.62 -8.43
N GLN A 582 -35.04 -29.06 -7.39
CA GLN A 582 -35.88 -30.27 -7.43
C GLN A 582 -37.12 -30.12 -8.31
N THR A 583 -37.60 -28.89 -8.53
CA THR A 583 -38.79 -28.60 -9.35
C THR A 583 -38.46 -28.10 -10.77
N GLY A 584 -37.19 -28.11 -11.20
CA GLY A 584 -36.77 -27.72 -12.55
C GLY A 584 -36.89 -26.23 -12.86
N MET A 585 -36.78 -25.37 -11.84
CA MET A 585 -36.94 -23.91 -11.92
C MET A 585 -35.63 -23.16 -11.62
N GLU A 586 -34.48 -23.73 -11.96
CA GLU A 586 -33.13 -23.20 -11.69
C GLU A 586 -32.82 -21.83 -12.31
N LYS A 587 -33.56 -21.40 -13.36
CA LYS A 587 -33.43 -20.04 -13.95
C LYS A 587 -33.80 -18.93 -12.96
N LEU A 588 -34.58 -19.23 -11.92
CA LEU A 588 -34.96 -18.28 -10.87
C LEU A 588 -33.84 -18.09 -9.83
N LEU A 589 -32.81 -18.94 -9.78
CA LEU A 589 -31.68 -18.83 -8.85
C LEU A 589 -30.94 -17.48 -8.99
N CYS A 590 -30.83 -16.96 -10.22
CA CYS A 590 -30.17 -15.69 -10.51
C CYS A 590 -30.98 -14.46 -10.05
N LYS A 591 -32.24 -14.65 -9.64
CA LYS A 591 -33.15 -13.58 -9.18
C LYS A 591 -33.36 -13.61 -7.66
N LEU A 592 -32.74 -14.56 -6.95
CA LEU A 592 -32.80 -14.65 -5.49
C LEU A 592 -32.00 -13.49 -4.84
N PRO A 593 -32.56 -12.80 -3.84
CA PRO A 593 -31.85 -11.74 -3.14
C PRO A 593 -30.72 -12.30 -2.24
N LYS A 594 -29.53 -11.67 -2.29
CA LYS A 594 -28.37 -12.03 -1.43
C LYS A 594 -28.63 -11.64 0.04
N GLU A 595 -28.43 -12.58 0.98
CA GLU A 595 -28.61 -12.40 2.43
C GLU A 595 -27.33 -11.88 3.15
N ARG A 596 -27.46 -11.37 4.38
CA ARG A 596 -26.34 -10.99 5.26
C ARG A 596 -26.54 -11.57 6.66
N CYS A 597 -25.80 -12.63 6.98
CA CYS A 597 -25.82 -13.31 8.28
C CYS A 597 -24.44 -13.25 8.95
N PHE A 598 -24.41 -13.28 10.29
CA PHE A 598 -23.18 -13.14 11.08
C PHE A 598 -23.13 -14.23 12.17
N ALA A 599 -22.00 -14.93 12.30
CA ALA A 599 -21.80 -15.99 13.30
C ALA A 599 -20.58 -15.72 14.17
N SER A 600 -20.62 -16.11 15.45
CA SER A 600 -19.56 -15.89 16.42
C SER A 600 -19.44 -17.09 17.37
N GLY A 601 -18.29 -17.78 17.38
CA GLY A 601 -17.97 -18.91 18.26
C GLY A 601 -17.13 -20.00 17.56
N PRO A 602 -16.47 -20.93 18.29
CA PRO A 602 -15.58 -21.93 17.69
C PRO A 602 -16.37 -23.01 16.92
N GLY A 603 -15.87 -23.40 15.75
CA GLY A 603 -16.39 -24.53 14.96
C GLY A 603 -17.60 -24.24 14.07
N ARG A 604 -17.86 -22.98 13.68
CA ARG A 604 -18.96 -22.64 12.76
C ARG A 604 -18.51 -21.79 11.57
N ASP A 605 -19.08 -22.08 10.40
CA ASP A 605 -18.84 -21.37 9.14
C ASP A 605 -19.82 -20.20 8.92
N MET A 606 -19.33 -19.10 8.37
CA MET A 606 -20.15 -18.02 7.82
C MET A 606 -20.39 -18.31 6.34
N PHE A 607 -21.65 -18.55 5.96
CA PHE A 607 -22.00 -19.04 4.63
C PHE A 607 -22.24 -17.90 3.63
N ASP A 608 -21.53 -17.95 2.49
CA ASP A 608 -21.82 -17.12 1.33
C ASP A 608 -22.79 -17.87 0.40
N SER A 609 -24.02 -17.36 0.29
CA SER A 609 -25.04 -17.84 -0.66
C SER A 609 -24.52 -17.95 -2.10
N THR A 610 -23.55 -17.11 -2.49
CA THR A 610 -22.89 -17.14 -3.80
C THR A 610 -22.02 -18.39 -3.96
N ARG A 611 -21.33 -18.82 -2.89
CA ARG A 611 -20.51 -20.04 -2.86
C ARG A 611 -21.37 -21.29 -2.96
N ILE A 612 -22.51 -21.37 -2.27
CA ILE A 612 -23.39 -22.55 -2.30
C ILE A 612 -24.07 -22.71 -3.67
N ILE A 613 -24.61 -21.62 -4.23
CA ILE A 613 -25.19 -21.62 -5.58
C ILE A 613 -24.13 -22.04 -6.59
N ALA A 614 -22.89 -21.53 -6.46
CA ALA A 614 -21.78 -21.92 -7.32
C ALA A 614 -21.39 -23.39 -7.17
N THR A 615 -21.23 -23.90 -5.95
CA THR A 615 -20.89 -25.31 -5.69
C THR A 615 -21.95 -26.27 -6.24
N LYS A 616 -23.24 -25.91 -6.14
CA LYS A 616 -24.34 -26.78 -6.61
C LYS A 616 -24.51 -26.74 -8.13
N LEU A 617 -24.30 -25.58 -8.76
CA LEU A 617 -24.17 -25.45 -10.22
C LEU A 617 -22.96 -26.22 -10.76
N PHE A 618 -21.86 -26.30 -9.99
CA PHE A 618 -20.67 -27.09 -10.30
C PHE A 618 -20.91 -28.61 -10.20
N GLN A 619 -21.58 -29.08 -9.13
CA GLN A 619 -21.85 -30.51 -8.92
C GLN A 619 -22.79 -31.13 -9.97
N THR A 620 -23.51 -30.29 -10.74
CA THR A 620 -24.55 -30.71 -11.67
C THR A 620 -24.25 -30.35 -13.13
N GLY A 621 -23.03 -29.88 -13.42
CA GLY A 621 -22.58 -29.59 -14.79
C GLY A 621 -23.23 -28.36 -15.45
N MET A 622 -23.89 -27.49 -14.69
CA MET A 622 -24.58 -26.29 -15.19
C MET A 622 -23.78 -25.00 -14.97
N GLU A 623 -22.48 -25.09 -15.23
CA GLU A 623 -21.45 -24.06 -14.96
C GLU A 623 -21.64 -22.76 -15.75
N LYS A 624 -22.34 -22.83 -16.89
CA LYS A 624 -22.59 -21.68 -17.79
C LYS A 624 -23.39 -20.54 -17.13
N LEU A 625 -24.10 -20.81 -16.03
CA LEU A 625 -24.86 -19.81 -15.29
C LEU A 625 -24.00 -18.94 -14.35
N LEU A 626 -22.70 -19.26 -14.15
CA LEU A 626 -21.76 -18.52 -13.27
C LEU A 626 -21.12 -17.27 -13.90
N CYS A 627 -21.39 -16.99 -15.18
CA CYS A 627 -20.68 -16.02 -16.01
C CYS A 627 -20.90 -14.52 -15.66
N LYS A 628 -21.49 -14.17 -14.50
CA LYS A 628 -21.90 -12.78 -14.16
C LYS A 628 -21.25 -12.15 -12.90
N LEU A 629 -20.03 -12.54 -12.51
CA LEU A 629 -19.28 -11.87 -11.40
C LEU A 629 -17.93 -11.32 -11.90
N PRO A 630 -17.52 -10.11 -11.47
CA PRO A 630 -16.28 -9.44 -11.92
C PRO A 630 -15.01 -10.11 -11.38
N LYS A 631 -13.88 -9.91 -12.08
CA LYS A 631 -12.54 -10.44 -11.78
C LYS A 631 -11.70 -9.38 -11.05
N GLU A 632 -10.78 -9.80 -10.18
CA GLU A 632 -9.78 -8.94 -9.51
C GLU A 632 -8.36 -9.52 -9.62
N ARG A 633 -7.35 -8.68 -9.40
CA ARG A 633 -5.96 -8.79 -9.89
C ARG A 633 -4.97 -9.38 -8.89
N CYS A 634 -3.79 -9.70 -9.44
CA CYS A 634 -2.71 -10.47 -8.83
C CYS A 634 -1.66 -9.60 -8.11
N PHE A 635 -1.28 -9.90 -6.87
CA PHE A 635 -0.20 -9.20 -6.12
C PHE A 635 0.80 -10.18 -5.47
N ALA A 636 2.11 -9.92 -5.59
CA ALA A 636 3.14 -10.60 -4.80
C ALA A 636 3.37 -9.90 -3.44
N SER A 637 3.77 -10.66 -2.41
CA SER A 637 4.07 -10.08 -1.08
C SER A 637 5.56 -10.05 -0.76
N GLY A 638 5.97 -8.97 -0.10
CA GLY A 638 7.22 -8.91 0.64
C GLY A 638 7.29 -9.88 1.83
N PRO A 639 8.50 -10.10 2.37
CA PRO A 639 8.70 -11.01 3.50
C PRO A 639 8.04 -10.53 4.79
N GLY A 640 7.80 -9.22 4.93
CA GLY A 640 7.25 -8.59 6.12
C GLY A 640 5.74 -8.76 6.31
N ARG A 641 5.24 -8.15 7.38
CA ARG A 641 3.81 -8.15 7.75
C ARG A 641 3.00 -7.13 6.94
N ASP A 642 3.66 -6.05 6.55
CA ASP A 642 3.17 -5.00 5.66
C ASP A 642 4.31 -4.53 4.74
N MET A 643 4.05 -3.47 3.96
CA MET A 643 5.03 -2.90 3.04
C MET A 643 6.23 -2.28 3.76
N PHE A 644 6.04 -1.58 4.88
CA PHE A 644 7.13 -0.93 5.64
C PHE A 644 8.04 -1.99 6.25
N ASP A 645 7.46 -3.03 6.86
CA ASP A 645 8.20 -4.15 7.44
C ASP A 645 8.96 -4.93 6.35
N SER A 646 8.35 -5.11 5.17
CA SER A 646 9.00 -5.74 4.02
C SER A 646 10.19 -4.92 3.53
N THR A 647 10.00 -3.61 3.33
CA THR A 647 11.05 -2.65 2.97
C THR A 647 12.20 -2.70 3.97
N ARG A 648 11.90 -2.68 5.29
CA ARG A 648 12.90 -2.79 6.36
C ARG A 648 13.69 -4.09 6.29
N ILE A 649 13.01 -5.23 6.11
CA ILE A 649 13.67 -6.55 6.04
C ILE A 649 14.63 -6.61 4.84
N ILE A 650 14.16 -6.21 3.65
CA ILE A 650 14.98 -6.25 2.43
C ILE A 650 16.17 -5.27 2.55
N ALA A 651 15.92 -4.04 3.01
CA ALA A 651 16.96 -3.04 3.25
C ALA A 651 18.01 -3.53 4.27
N THR A 652 17.58 -4.17 5.36
CA THR A 652 18.49 -4.68 6.39
C THR A 652 19.38 -5.79 5.82
N LYS A 653 18.85 -6.68 4.99
CA LYS A 653 19.66 -7.73 4.32
C LYS A 653 20.70 -7.14 3.37
N LEU A 654 20.31 -6.14 2.59
CA LEU A 654 21.21 -5.39 1.70
C LEU A 654 22.32 -4.71 2.50
N PHE A 655 21.94 -3.96 3.55
CA PHE A 655 22.87 -3.28 4.45
C PHE A 655 23.85 -4.26 5.12
N GLN A 656 23.35 -5.33 5.75
CA GLN A 656 24.19 -6.31 6.43
C GLN A 656 25.17 -6.99 5.48
N THR A 657 24.73 -7.32 4.26
CA THR A 657 25.61 -7.91 3.25
C THR A 657 26.64 -6.89 2.76
N GLY A 658 26.24 -5.64 2.54
CA GLY A 658 27.16 -4.54 2.21
C GLY A 658 28.21 -4.34 3.29
N MET A 659 27.82 -4.36 4.57
CA MET A 659 28.76 -4.28 5.70
C MET A 659 29.66 -5.50 5.80
N LYS A 660 29.15 -6.70 5.51
CA LYS A 660 29.96 -7.93 5.45
C LYS A 660 31.07 -7.78 4.41
N VAL A 661 30.74 -7.39 3.18
CA VAL A 661 31.72 -7.16 2.10
C VAL A 661 32.72 -6.06 2.48
N LEU A 662 32.24 -4.99 3.12
CA LEU A 662 33.06 -3.87 3.58
C LEU A 662 34.07 -4.27 4.66
N ASN A 663 33.76 -5.28 5.47
CA ASN A 663 34.63 -5.76 6.56
C ASN A 663 35.62 -6.84 6.10
N GLU A 664 35.43 -7.42 4.91
CA GLU A 664 36.35 -8.39 4.31
C GLU A 664 37.44 -7.68 3.47
N PRO A 665 38.66 -8.25 3.36
CA PRO A 665 39.71 -7.70 2.50
C PRO A 665 39.25 -7.55 1.05
N GLY A 666 39.53 -6.38 0.45
CA GLY A 666 39.14 -6.09 -0.93
C GLY A 666 40.27 -6.35 -1.93
N VAL A 667 39.88 -6.56 -3.19
CA VAL A 667 40.81 -6.63 -4.32
C VAL A 667 41.09 -5.23 -4.84
N ASP A 668 42.36 -4.84 -4.95
CA ASP A 668 42.75 -3.53 -5.49
C ASP A 668 42.45 -3.44 -6.99
N MET A 669 41.73 -2.39 -7.38
CA MET A 669 41.30 -2.11 -8.74
C MET A 669 42.21 -1.05 -9.34
N THR A 670 43.43 -1.46 -9.67
CA THR A 670 44.47 -0.63 -10.26
C THR A 670 44.31 -0.49 -11.76
N GLY A 671 44.78 0.62 -12.33
CA GLY A 671 44.81 0.88 -13.76
C GLY A 671 44.21 2.26 -14.09
N PRO A 672 44.10 2.59 -15.38
CA PRO A 672 43.65 3.90 -15.82
C PRO A 672 42.15 4.16 -15.58
N LEU A 673 41.80 5.43 -15.43
CA LEU A 673 40.42 5.90 -15.53
C LEU A 673 40.03 6.10 -17.01
N GLY A 674 38.74 5.98 -17.33
CA GLY A 674 38.24 6.39 -18.64
C GLY A 674 36.76 6.12 -18.82
N ILE A 675 36.14 6.81 -19.78
CA ILE A 675 34.73 6.65 -20.13
C ILE A 675 34.50 6.93 -21.61
N LYS A 676 33.60 6.17 -22.22
CA LYS A 676 33.06 6.45 -23.55
C LYS A 676 31.54 6.50 -23.48
N HIS A 677 30.98 7.49 -24.16
CA HIS A 677 29.54 7.73 -24.25
C HIS A 677 29.15 7.94 -25.71
N GLN A 678 27.99 7.43 -26.11
CA GLN A 678 27.38 7.74 -27.40
C GLN A 678 25.85 7.75 -27.27
N TYR A 679 25.22 8.69 -27.97
CA TYR A 679 23.79 8.67 -28.25
C TYR A 679 23.49 7.77 -29.45
N VAL A 680 22.52 6.88 -29.31
CA VAL A 680 22.23 5.82 -30.27
C VAL A 680 20.78 5.93 -30.71
N LYS A 681 20.55 6.04 -32.02
CA LYS A 681 19.20 6.10 -32.58
C LYS A 681 18.72 4.69 -32.90
N MET A 682 18.17 4.05 -31.88
CA MET A 682 17.85 2.61 -31.87
C MET A 682 17.09 2.11 -33.12
N PRO A 683 16.07 2.81 -33.66
CA PRO A 683 15.33 2.33 -34.84
C PRO A 683 16.15 2.30 -36.14
N GLU A 684 17.33 2.93 -36.17
CA GLU A 684 18.19 3.03 -37.37
C GLU A 684 19.43 2.13 -37.25
N GLU A 685 19.60 1.42 -36.13
CA GLU A 685 20.73 0.51 -35.94
C GLU A 685 20.50 -0.82 -36.67
N GLU A 686 21.55 -1.27 -37.36
CA GLU A 686 21.64 -2.56 -38.04
C GLU A 686 22.87 -3.30 -37.51
N VAL A 687 22.67 -4.47 -36.91
CA VAL A 687 23.72 -5.18 -36.16
C VAL A 687 23.70 -6.69 -36.42
N ALA A 688 24.79 -7.37 -36.05
CA ALA A 688 24.85 -8.82 -36.04
C ALA A 688 24.14 -9.38 -34.78
N PRO A 689 23.24 -10.36 -34.90
CA PRO A 689 22.61 -10.96 -33.72
C PRO A 689 23.62 -11.78 -32.90
N PHE A 690 23.43 -11.80 -31.58
CA PHE A 690 24.29 -12.51 -30.65
C PHE A 690 23.78 -13.94 -30.40
N ASP A 691 24.66 -14.93 -30.57
CA ASP A 691 24.41 -16.30 -30.16
C ASP A 691 24.93 -16.53 -28.72
N PRO A 692 24.04 -16.73 -27.74
CA PRO A 692 24.42 -16.93 -26.34
C PRO A 692 25.09 -18.29 -26.06
N VAL A 693 24.88 -19.29 -26.91
CA VAL A 693 25.45 -20.63 -26.72
C VAL A 693 26.92 -20.61 -27.07
N THR A 694 27.28 -20.06 -28.24
CA THR A 694 28.68 -19.92 -28.68
C THR A 694 29.36 -18.65 -28.14
N GLU A 695 28.57 -17.71 -27.58
CA GLU A 695 29.02 -16.38 -27.17
C GLU A 695 29.69 -15.59 -28.31
N THR A 696 29.11 -15.67 -29.51
CA THR A 696 29.63 -14.98 -30.71
C THR A 696 28.54 -14.20 -31.44
N PHE A 697 28.94 -13.20 -32.23
CA PHE A 697 28.03 -12.47 -33.10
C PHE A 697 28.00 -13.13 -34.47
N ASN A 698 26.82 -13.42 -34.99
CA ASN A 698 26.67 -13.98 -36.33
C ASN A 698 26.74 -12.87 -37.38
N THR A 699 27.93 -12.62 -37.93
CA THR A 699 28.14 -11.55 -38.92
C THR A 699 27.51 -11.83 -40.29
N SER A 700 27.04 -13.06 -40.54
CA SER A 700 26.38 -13.45 -41.79
C SER A 700 24.91 -13.00 -41.86
N THR A 701 24.33 -12.60 -40.72
CA THR A 701 22.95 -12.12 -40.64
C THR A 701 22.91 -10.72 -40.00
N LYS A 702 21.90 -9.94 -40.38
CA LYS A 702 21.71 -8.58 -39.90
C LYS A 702 20.30 -8.43 -39.35
N VAL A 703 20.21 -7.82 -38.18
CA VAL A 703 18.97 -7.53 -37.47
C VAL A 703 18.88 -6.04 -37.18
N TYR A 704 17.66 -5.53 -36.99
CA TYR A 704 17.38 -4.10 -36.97
C TYR A 704 16.54 -3.72 -35.75
N GLY A 705 16.67 -2.47 -35.31
CA GLY A 705 15.79 -1.88 -34.32
C GLY A 705 14.45 -1.45 -34.91
N CYS A 706 13.40 -1.47 -34.10
CA CYS A 706 12.07 -1.02 -34.49
C CYS A 706 11.76 0.37 -33.94
N LEU A 707 10.79 1.06 -34.54
CA LEU A 707 10.19 2.22 -33.89
C LEU A 707 9.56 1.82 -32.55
N PRO A 708 9.65 2.68 -31.51
CA PRO A 708 9.08 2.40 -30.20
C PRO A 708 7.63 1.93 -30.27
N ALA A 709 7.31 0.83 -29.61
CA ALA A 709 5.94 0.35 -29.45
C ALA A 709 5.77 -0.49 -28.18
N MET A 710 4.65 -0.25 -27.49
CA MET A 710 4.24 -1.00 -26.30
C MET A 710 3.27 -2.12 -26.67
N GLY A 711 3.51 -3.32 -26.15
CA GLY A 711 2.65 -4.48 -26.37
C GLY A 711 1.42 -4.52 -25.46
N TYR A 712 0.45 -5.39 -25.75
CA TYR A 712 -0.75 -5.54 -24.92
C TYR A 712 -0.45 -5.86 -23.45
N SER A 713 0.58 -6.67 -23.18
CA SER A 713 0.95 -7.07 -21.82
C SER A 713 1.54 -5.91 -20.99
N PHE A 714 1.89 -4.77 -21.58
CA PHE A 714 2.23 -3.55 -20.84
C PHE A 714 1.07 -3.13 -19.93
N ALA A 715 -0.16 -3.13 -20.45
CA ALA A 715 -1.33 -2.73 -19.68
C ALA A 715 -1.71 -3.74 -18.58
N ALA A 716 -1.16 -4.95 -18.60
CA ALA A 716 -1.37 -5.94 -17.54
C ALA A 716 -0.58 -5.63 -16.25
N GLY A 717 0.48 -4.82 -16.33
CA GLY A 717 1.45 -4.59 -15.25
C GLY A 717 2.12 -5.89 -14.78
N THR A 718 2.71 -5.86 -13.59
CA THR A 718 3.44 -6.99 -13.00
C THR A 718 2.79 -7.49 -11.71
N THR A 719 3.37 -8.53 -11.10
CA THR A 719 2.98 -8.96 -9.76
C THR A 719 3.31 -7.95 -8.68
N ASP A 720 4.23 -7.00 -8.93
CA ASP A 720 4.60 -5.93 -7.99
C ASP A 720 3.60 -4.76 -8.06
N GLY A 721 2.92 -4.60 -9.19
CA GLY A 721 1.90 -3.59 -9.44
C GLY A 721 1.09 -3.92 -10.70
N PRO A 722 -0.14 -4.45 -10.57
CA PRO A 722 -0.93 -4.82 -11.74
C PRO A 722 -1.48 -3.58 -12.46
N GLY A 723 -1.38 -3.57 -13.79
CA GLY A 723 -1.82 -2.47 -14.66
C GLY A 723 -3.33 -2.46 -14.86
N ALA A 724 -3.92 -1.38 -15.38
CA ALA A 724 -5.37 -1.14 -15.54
C ALA A 724 -6.09 -2.01 -16.62
N PHE A 725 -7.41 -2.22 -16.51
CA PHE A 725 -8.25 -3.13 -17.34
C PHE A 725 -7.92 -4.66 -17.32
N ASP A 726 -8.76 -5.50 -17.93
CA ASP A 726 -8.73 -6.98 -17.87
C ASP A 726 -7.59 -7.62 -18.72
N PHE A 727 -6.49 -6.89 -18.96
CA PHE A 727 -5.32 -7.33 -19.74
C PHE A 727 -4.54 -8.45 -19.03
N LYS A 728 -3.89 -9.32 -19.80
CA LYS A 728 -3.10 -10.45 -19.31
C LYS A 728 -1.67 -10.38 -19.84
N GLN A 729 -0.71 -10.75 -19.00
CA GLN A 729 0.65 -10.99 -19.47
C GLN A 729 0.71 -12.20 -20.40
N GLY A 730 1.69 -12.24 -21.29
CA GLY A 730 1.88 -13.31 -22.27
C GLY A 730 0.97 -13.21 -23.50
N THR A 731 0.38 -12.04 -23.76
CA THR A 731 -0.54 -11.85 -24.89
C THR A 731 0.23 -11.67 -26.20
N THR A 732 0.08 -12.61 -27.13
CA THR A 732 0.67 -12.58 -28.48
C THR A 732 -0.35 -12.33 -29.60
N THR A 733 -1.64 -12.24 -29.26
CA THR A 733 -2.73 -11.97 -30.21
C THR A 733 -3.36 -10.61 -29.95
N SER A 734 -3.79 -9.92 -31.01
CA SER A 734 -4.43 -8.60 -30.90
C SER A 734 -5.93 -8.72 -30.61
N ASN A 735 -6.53 -7.62 -30.18
CA ASN A 735 -7.98 -7.50 -29.95
C ASN A 735 -8.56 -6.38 -30.83
N PRO A 736 -9.60 -6.64 -31.66
CA PRO A 736 -10.19 -5.63 -32.53
C PRO A 736 -10.65 -4.34 -31.83
N LEU A 737 -11.17 -4.44 -30.60
CA LEU A 737 -11.62 -3.28 -29.82
C LEU A 737 -10.44 -2.37 -29.45
N TRP A 738 -9.36 -2.95 -28.95
CA TRP A 738 -8.18 -2.20 -28.52
C TRP A 738 -7.35 -1.71 -29.70
N ASN A 739 -7.36 -2.42 -30.84
CA ASN A 739 -6.80 -1.92 -32.08
C ASN A 739 -7.52 -0.65 -32.54
N ALA A 740 -8.86 -0.59 -32.49
CA ALA A 740 -9.59 0.63 -32.84
C ALA A 740 -9.24 1.85 -31.96
N VAL A 741 -9.01 1.64 -30.65
CA VAL A 741 -8.57 2.69 -29.72
C VAL A 741 -7.13 3.13 -30.01
N ARG A 742 -6.24 2.18 -30.32
CA ARG A 742 -4.86 2.45 -30.73
C ARG A 742 -4.81 3.25 -32.04
N ASP A 743 -5.56 2.83 -33.05
CA ASP A 743 -5.54 3.41 -34.40
C ASP A 743 -6.08 4.85 -34.40
N PHE A 744 -6.95 5.19 -33.44
CA PHE A 744 -7.37 6.56 -33.19
C PHE A 744 -6.24 7.47 -32.68
N ILE A 745 -5.26 6.91 -31.95
CA ILE A 745 -4.12 7.66 -31.41
C ILE A 745 -2.99 7.72 -32.45
N ALA A 746 -2.54 6.56 -32.92
CA ALA A 746 -1.55 6.39 -33.96
C ALA A 746 -1.62 4.95 -34.50
N GLU A 747 -2.02 4.80 -35.75
CA GLU A 747 -2.08 3.50 -36.42
C GLU A 747 -0.66 2.97 -36.74
N PRO A 748 -0.28 1.76 -36.31
CA PRO A 748 0.99 1.15 -36.67
C PRO A 748 0.97 0.70 -38.14
N THR A 749 2.07 0.89 -38.86
CA THR A 749 2.18 0.42 -40.25
C THR A 749 2.38 -1.11 -40.30
N LYS A 750 2.27 -1.71 -41.49
CA LYS A 750 2.57 -3.14 -41.67
C LYS A 750 4.01 -3.46 -41.30
N GLU A 751 4.93 -2.57 -41.63
CA GLU A 751 6.35 -2.66 -41.29
C GLU A 751 6.55 -2.58 -39.77
N ASP A 752 5.83 -1.70 -39.06
CA ASP A 752 5.88 -1.62 -37.60
C ASP A 752 5.43 -2.94 -36.96
N ILE A 753 4.33 -3.52 -37.45
CA ILE A 753 3.79 -4.79 -36.96
C ILE A 753 4.77 -5.95 -37.23
N MET A 754 5.36 -6.00 -38.43
CA MET A 754 6.32 -7.04 -38.79
C MET A 754 7.62 -6.93 -37.98
N CYS A 755 8.14 -5.72 -37.79
CA CYS A 755 9.36 -5.50 -37.02
C CYS A 755 9.18 -5.89 -35.54
N GLN A 756 8.04 -5.54 -34.95
CA GLN A 756 7.76 -5.80 -33.54
C GLN A 756 7.33 -7.25 -33.25
N ALA A 757 7.03 -8.06 -34.26
CA ALA A 757 6.53 -9.43 -34.08
C ALA A 757 7.42 -10.26 -33.12
N PRO A 758 6.84 -11.09 -32.23
CA PRO A 758 5.41 -11.44 -32.11
C PRO A 758 4.61 -10.48 -31.21
N LYS A 759 5.13 -9.30 -30.84
CA LYS A 759 4.41 -8.33 -29.99
C LYS A 759 3.16 -7.81 -30.70
N PRO A 760 1.95 -8.00 -30.13
CA PRO A 760 0.79 -7.25 -30.57
C PRO A 760 0.90 -5.82 -30.07
N ILE A 761 1.06 -4.86 -30.97
CA ILE A 761 1.20 -3.44 -30.63
C ILE A 761 -0.12 -2.91 -30.03
N LEU A 762 -0.06 -2.47 -28.77
CA LEU A 762 -1.13 -1.74 -28.09
C LEU A 762 -0.97 -0.22 -28.28
N LEU A 763 0.25 0.31 -28.18
CA LEU A 763 0.56 1.72 -28.40
C LEU A 763 1.73 1.85 -29.38
N ALA A 764 1.50 2.47 -30.54
CA ALA A 764 2.53 2.77 -31.53
C ALA A 764 3.25 4.09 -31.16
N THR A 765 3.93 4.10 -30.02
CA THR A 765 4.49 5.30 -29.38
C THR A 765 5.52 6.04 -30.23
N GLY A 766 6.28 5.33 -31.06
CA GLY A 766 7.22 5.93 -32.02
C GLY A 766 6.54 6.71 -33.15
N ARG A 767 5.25 6.42 -33.43
CA ARG A 767 4.39 7.13 -34.39
C ARG A 767 3.57 8.23 -33.73
N ALA A 768 3.26 8.10 -32.44
CA ALA A 768 2.49 9.08 -31.69
C ALA A 768 3.30 10.37 -31.42
N LYS A 769 2.82 11.49 -31.99
CA LYS A 769 3.44 12.82 -31.88
C LYS A 769 2.54 13.87 -31.22
N PHE A 770 1.29 13.54 -30.94
CA PHE A 770 0.36 14.45 -30.27
C PHE A 770 0.17 14.03 -28.81
N PRO A 771 0.30 14.95 -27.84
CA PRO A 771 0.63 16.37 -27.99
C PRO A 771 2.11 16.65 -28.34
N TYR A 772 3.02 15.74 -28.01
CA TYR A 772 4.44 15.73 -28.42
C TYR A 772 4.93 14.27 -28.43
N GLU A 773 6.23 13.99 -28.55
CA GLU A 773 6.74 12.61 -28.61
C GLU A 773 6.43 11.79 -27.35
N TRP A 774 6.01 10.53 -27.53
CA TRP A 774 5.54 9.68 -26.43
C TRP A 774 6.66 8.91 -25.72
N GLN A 775 7.68 8.47 -26.45
CA GLN A 775 8.83 7.70 -25.95
C GLN A 775 10.09 8.03 -26.77
N PRO A 776 11.28 7.89 -26.18
CA PRO A 776 12.52 8.24 -26.85
C PRO A 776 12.87 7.25 -27.97
N LYS A 777 13.44 7.79 -29.06
CA LYS A 777 14.04 7.03 -30.17
C LYS A 777 15.56 6.99 -30.10
N VAL A 778 16.13 7.95 -29.39
CA VAL A 778 17.56 8.11 -29.17
C VAL A 778 17.85 7.83 -27.70
N VAL A 779 18.77 6.91 -27.43
CA VAL A 779 19.14 6.50 -26.06
C VAL A 779 20.60 6.83 -25.77
N SER A 780 20.99 6.90 -24.49
CA SER A 780 22.36 7.16 -24.05
C SER A 780 23.03 5.87 -23.60
N CYS A 781 24.15 5.51 -24.22
CA CYS A 781 24.96 4.36 -23.83
C CYS A 781 26.31 4.83 -23.31
N SER A 782 26.79 4.29 -22.19
CA SER A 782 28.13 4.63 -21.68
C SER A 782 28.81 3.45 -21.01
N VAL A 783 30.11 3.30 -21.24
CA VAL A 783 30.97 2.36 -20.52
C VAL A 783 32.12 3.13 -19.90
N ALA A 784 32.36 2.89 -18.61
CA ALA A 784 33.47 3.48 -17.87
C ALA A 784 34.38 2.39 -17.33
N ARG A 785 35.68 2.68 -17.24
CA ARG A 785 36.68 1.87 -16.54
C ARG A 785 37.25 2.67 -15.37
N ILE A 786 37.43 1.98 -14.25
CA ILE A 786 38.07 2.47 -13.02
C ILE A 786 39.13 1.43 -12.67
N GLY A 787 40.32 1.57 -13.27
CA GLY A 787 41.30 0.49 -13.28
C GLY A 787 40.74 -0.75 -13.97
N SER A 788 40.87 -1.90 -13.33
CA SER A 788 40.32 -3.17 -13.81
C SER A 788 38.82 -3.38 -13.53
N PHE A 789 38.11 -2.37 -13.01
CA PHE A 789 36.66 -2.40 -12.80
C PHE A 789 35.93 -1.68 -13.94
N PHE A 790 34.94 -2.32 -14.55
CA PHE A 790 34.16 -1.76 -15.66
C PHE A 790 32.69 -1.56 -15.26
N LEU A 791 32.12 -0.44 -15.66
CA LEU A 791 30.75 -0.02 -15.38
C LEU A 791 30.02 0.27 -16.69
N ALA A 792 28.96 -0.49 -16.98
CA ALA A 792 28.08 -0.25 -18.12
C ALA A 792 26.80 0.49 -17.68
N ALA A 793 26.66 1.75 -18.07
CA ALA A 793 25.51 2.59 -17.71
C ALA A 793 24.41 2.53 -18.77
N VAL A 794 23.37 1.74 -18.51
CA VAL A 794 22.32 1.39 -19.48
C VAL A 794 21.04 2.22 -19.30
N PRO A 795 20.37 2.64 -20.39
CA PRO A 795 19.23 3.56 -20.35
C PRO A 795 17.88 2.86 -20.18
N GLY A 796 17.80 1.86 -19.30
CA GLY A 796 16.56 1.10 -19.07
C GLY A 796 16.71 -0.05 -18.08
N GLU A 797 15.70 -0.90 -18.04
CA GLU A 797 15.56 -2.03 -17.14
C GLU A 797 15.89 -3.35 -17.84
N PHE A 798 17.18 -3.72 -17.81
CA PHE A 798 17.64 -5.01 -18.33
C PHE A 798 17.12 -6.15 -17.46
N THR A 799 16.58 -7.20 -18.08
CA THR A 799 16.28 -8.47 -17.39
C THR A 799 17.57 -9.14 -16.90
N THR A 800 17.42 -10.15 -16.05
CA THR A 800 18.52 -10.92 -15.48
C THR A 800 19.46 -11.44 -16.58
N MET A 801 18.92 -12.14 -17.59
CA MET A 801 19.77 -12.70 -18.65
C MET A 801 20.31 -11.64 -19.62
N SER A 802 19.53 -10.60 -19.91
CA SER A 802 20.03 -9.46 -20.71
C SER A 802 21.25 -8.81 -20.08
N GLY A 803 21.24 -8.60 -18.76
CA GLY A 803 22.37 -8.07 -18.02
C GLY A 803 23.58 -9.01 -17.98
N ARG A 804 23.34 -10.33 -17.86
CA ARG A 804 24.41 -11.34 -17.92
C ARG A 804 25.12 -11.33 -19.28
N ARG A 805 24.37 -11.37 -20.39
CA ARG A 805 24.93 -11.29 -21.74
C ARG A 805 25.77 -10.04 -21.93
N LEU A 806 25.27 -8.87 -21.49
CA LEU A 806 26.00 -7.61 -21.60
C LEU A 806 27.33 -7.64 -20.81
N ARG A 807 27.31 -8.09 -19.56
CA ARG A 807 28.54 -8.18 -18.74
C ARG A 807 29.55 -9.15 -19.37
N ASN A 808 29.11 -10.30 -19.87
CA ASN A 808 29.99 -11.29 -20.47
C ASN A 808 30.63 -10.78 -21.77
N VAL A 809 29.85 -10.10 -22.61
CA VAL A 809 30.35 -9.51 -23.86
C VAL A 809 31.39 -8.43 -23.59
N ILE A 810 31.17 -7.56 -22.60
CA ILE A 810 32.16 -6.55 -22.19
C ILE A 810 33.41 -7.23 -21.62
N ALA A 811 33.26 -8.21 -20.73
CA ALA A 811 34.39 -8.94 -20.14
C ALA A 811 35.22 -9.69 -21.21
N LYS A 812 34.57 -10.24 -22.24
CA LYS A 812 35.25 -10.88 -23.37
C LYS A 812 35.97 -9.87 -24.27
N THR A 813 35.42 -8.67 -24.41
CA THR A 813 36.02 -7.58 -25.19
C THR A 813 37.18 -6.91 -24.44
N ALA A 814 37.12 -6.90 -23.11
CA ALA A 814 38.12 -6.31 -22.21
C ALA A 814 38.73 -7.40 -21.29
N PRO A 815 39.68 -8.23 -21.76
CA PRO A 815 40.30 -9.27 -20.93
C PRO A 815 40.98 -8.74 -19.66
N GLU A 816 41.35 -7.46 -19.63
CA GLU A 816 41.88 -6.77 -18.44
C GLU A 816 40.82 -6.44 -17.38
N ALA A 817 39.53 -6.55 -17.70
CA ALA A 817 38.44 -6.31 -16.76
C ALA A 817 38.33 -7.47 -15.76
N LYS A 818 38.70 -7.21 -14.50
CA LYS A 818 38.46 -8.16 -13.40
C LYS A 818 36.99 -8.27 -13.03
N LYS A 819 36.24 -7.19 -13.21
CA LYS A 819 34.79 -7.16 -12.94
C LYS A 819 34.09 -6.19 -13.88
N VAL A 820 32.91 -6.60 -14.36
CA VAL A 820 31.96 -5.73 -15.05
C VAL A 820 30.68 -5.67 -14.23
N VAL A 821 30.14 -4.47 -13.99
CA VAL A 821 28.80 -4.27 -13.41
C VAL A 821 27.94 -3.41 -14.34
N ILE A 822 26.63 -3.42 -14.10
CA ILE A 822 25.66 -2.60 -14.82
C ILE A 822 25.13 -1.53 -13.87
N ALA A 823 25.06 -0.28 -14.33
CA ALA A 823 24.25 0.77 -13.73
C ALA A 823 22.98 0.95 -14.55
N GLY A 824 21.87 0.41 -14.04
CA GLY A 824 20.56 0.52 -14.69
C GLY A 824 20.03 1.95 -14.67
N LEU A 825 19.01 2.21 -15.50
CA LEU A 825 18.22 3.45 -15.47
C LEU A 825 19.08 4.73 -15.53
N SER A 826 20.13 4.68 -16.36
CA SER A 826 21.13 5.71 -16.50
C SER A 826 20.81 6.67 -17.64
N ASN A 827 20.97 7.97 -17.37
CA ASN A 827 20.95 9.10 -18.32
C ASN A 827 19.61 9.41 -19.01
N ILE A 828 18.91 8.39 -19.52
CA ILE A 828 17.60 8.46 -20.16
C ILE A 828 16.87 7.13 -19.93
N TYR A 829 15.54 7.15 -19.86
CA TYR A 829 14.74 5.95 -19.63
C TYR A 829 14.05 5.48 -20.91
N SER A 830 14.26 4.22 -21.28
CA SER A 830 13.69 3.57 -22.46
C SER A 830 12.98 2.25 -22.12
N ASP A 831 12.34 2.18 -20.95
CA ASP A 831 11.60 1.01 -20.47
C ASP A 831 12.50 -0.24 -20.31
N TYR A 832 12.04 -1.40 -20.78
CA TYR A 832 12.64 -2.71 -20.50
C TYR A 832 13.51 -3.23 -21.63
N ILE A 833 14.43 -4.12 -21.29
CA ILE A 833 15.30 -4.81 -22.25
C ILE A 833 15.29 -6.30 -21.89
N ALA A 834 14.53 -7.08 -22.66
CA ALA A 834 14.48 -8.53 -22.60
C ALA A 834 15.39 -9.16 -23.67
N THR A 835 15.82 -10.41 -23.46
CA THR A 835 16.52 -11.18 -24.49
C THR A 835 15.58 -11.47 -25.67
N PRO A 836 16.09 -11.75 -26.89
CA PRO A 836 15.25 -12.17 -28.01
C PRO A 836 14.33 -13.35 -27.66
N GLU A 837 14.77 -14.26 -26.80
CA GLU A 837 14.04 -15.45 -26.33
C GLU A 837 12.95 -15.11 -25.31
N GLU A 838 13.27 -14.28 -24.31
CA GLU A 838 12.32 -13.74 -23.36
C GLU A 838 11.25 -12.87 -24.05
N TYR A 839 11.65 -12.12 -25.08
CA TYR A 839 10.78 -11.28 -25.89
C TYR A 839 9.64 -12.08 -26.54
N GLN A 840 9.91 -13.31 -26.97
CA GLN A 840 8.90 -14.19 -27.56
C GLN A 840 7.76 -14.52 -26.58
N ALA A 841 7.99 -14.43 -25.27
CA ALA A 841 6.97 -14.72 -24.28
C ALA A 841 5.92 -13.62 -24.17
N GLN A 842 6.26 -12.37 -24.55
CA GLN A 842 5.40 -11.20 -24.42
C GLN A 842 4.75 -11.07 -23.03
N ARG A 843 5.53 -11.36 -21.97
CA ARG A 843 5.25 -10.90 -20.61
C ARG A 843 5.44 -9.38 -20.49
N TYR A 844 5.27 -8.81 -19.30
CA TYR A 844 5.34 -7.36 -19.11
C TYR A 844 6.66 -6.74 -19.62
N GLU A 845 7.80 -7.34 -19.26
CA GLU A 845 9.14 -6.84 -19.65
C GLU A 845 9.33 -6.92 -21.18
N ALA A 846 8.91 -8.02 -21.79
CA ALA A 846 8.98 -8.24 -23.24
C ALA A 846 8.05 -7.30 -24.03
N ALA A 847 6.84 -7.06 -23.53
CA ALA A 847 5.90 -6.11 -24.14
C ALA A 847 6.35 -4.66 -24.00
N SER A 848 7.17 -4.37 -22.99
CA SER A 848 7.78 -3.06 -22.72
C SER A 848 9.20 -2.95 -23.27
N THR A 849 9.66 -3.93 -24.05
CA THR A 849 10.94 -3.85 -24.80
C THR A 849 10.70 -3.11 -26.11
N ILE A 850 10.82 -1.78 -26.08
CA ILE A 850 10.15 -0.90 -27.05
C ILE A 850 10.72 -0.95 -28.47
N PHE A 851 12.00 -1.28 -28.65
CA PHE A 851 12.66 -1.31 -29.96
C PHE A 851 12.60 -2.68 -30.66
N GLY A 852 11.73 -3.59 -30.20
CA GLY A 852 11.49 -4.89 -30.83
C GLY A 852 12.39 -6.02 -30.30
N PRO A 853 12.35 -7.21 -30.93
CA PRO A 853 13.01 -8.43 -30.43
C PRO A 853 14.54 -8.31 -30.35
N HIS A 854 15.14 -7.46 -31.19
CA HIS A 854 16.60 -7.30 -31.30
C HIS A 854 17.14 -6.09 -30.52
N THR A 855 16.33 -5.55 -29.59
CA THR A 855 16.76 -4.45 -28.72
C THR A 855 18.06 -4.79 -27.98
N LEU A 856 18.16 -6.00 -27.41
CA LEU A 856 19.37 -6.43 -26.71
C LEU A 856 20.56 -6.59 -27.67
N ASP A 857 20.38 -7.17 -28.86
CA ASP A 857 21.46 -7.35 -29.84
C ASP A 857 22.14 -6.02 -30.19
N ILE A 858 21.34 -4.95 -30.36
CA ILE A 858 21.84 -3.60 -30.61
C ILE A 858 22.69 -3.11 -29.45
N TYR A 859 22.20 -3.25 -28.21
CA TYR A 859 22.97 -2.90 -27.03
C TYR A 859 24.28 -3.71 -26.95
N LEU A 860 24.26 -5.03 -27.13
CA LEU A 860 25.46 -5.86 -27.06
C LEU A 860 26.53 -5.40 -28.05
N ASN A 861 26.17 -5.20 -29.32
CA ASN A 861 27.09 -4.69 -30.34
C ASN A 861 27.63 -3.30 -29.98
N LYS A 862 26.75 -2.39 -29.54
CA LYS A 862 27.16 -1.01 -29.23
C LYS A 862 28.07 -0.92 -28.01
N TYR A 863 27.87 -1.77 -27.01
CA TYR A 863 28.77 -1.85 -25.86
C TYR A 863 30.11 -2.51 -26.20
N VAL A 864 30.18 -3.42 -27.17
CA VAL A 864 31.46 -3.89 -27.73
C VAL A 864 32.20 -2.74 -28.41
N GLU A 865 31.51 -1.95 -29.24
CA GLU A 865 32.08 -0.79 -29.92
C GLU A 865 32.64 0.23 -28.90
N LEU A 866 31.83 0.61 -27.92
CA LEU A 866 32.20 1.51 -26.83
C LEU A 866 33.39 0.97 -26.01
N THR A 867 33.40 -0.32 -25.70
CA THR A 867 34.46 -0.96 -24.91
C THR A 867 35.77 -0.99 -25.68
N ASN A 868 35.74 -1.37 -26.96
CA ASN A 868 36.92 -1.32 -27.84
C ASN A 868 37.47 0.11 -27.94
N ALA A 869 36.61 1.11 -28.12
CA ALA A 869 37.02 2.51 -28.15
C ALA A 869 37.60 2.98 -26.82
N LEU A 870 37.07 2.50 -25.68
CA LEU A 870 37.58 2.81 -24.36
C LEU A 870 38.99 2.24 -24.13
N ILE A 871 39.21 0.97 -24.50
CA ILE A 871 40.51 0.29 -24.32
C ILE A 871 41.56 0.89 -25.27
N SER A 872 41.21 1.12 -26.53
CA SER A 872 42.09 1.70 -27.53
C SER A 872 42.26 3.22 -27.41
N SER A 873 41.59 3.86 -26.44
CA SER A 873 41.55 5.32 -26.28
C SER A 873 41.15 6.07 -27.56
N LYS A 874 40.32 5.44 -28.40
CA LYS A 874 39.83 6.00 -29.67
C LYS A 874 38.70 6.99 -29.43
N ASP A 875 38.71 8.11 -30.13
CA ASP A 875 37.60 9.06 -30.12
C ASP A 875 36.39 8.51 -30.87
N MET A 876 35.20 8.86 -30.37
CA MET A 876 33.93 8.45 -30.96
C MET A 876 33.02 9.67 -31.15
N PRO A 877 32.25 9.71 -32.25
CA PRO A 877 31.25 10.75 -32.42
C PRO A 877 30.16 10.61 -31.34
N LEU A 878 29.64 11.74 -30.88
CA LEU A 878 28.62 11.78 -29.83
C LEU A 878 27.30 11.10 -30.25
N GLY A 879 27.03 11.02 -31.55
CA GLY A 879 25.75 10.55 -32.10
C GLY A 879 24.67 11.64 -32.10
N PRO A 880 23.46 11.33 -32.60
CA PRO A 880 22.36 12.29 -32.64
C PRO A 880 21.87 12.60 -31.22
N GLU A 881 21.68 13.86 -30.84
CA GLU A 881 21.10 14.19 -29.53
C GLU A 881 19.60 13.83 -29.47
N PRO A 882 19.08 13.43 -28.29
CA PRO A 882 17.64 13.37 -28.06
C PRO A 882 16.97 14.74 -28.27
N PRO A 883 15.71 14.78 -28.73
CA PRO A 883 15.00 16.03 -28.99
C PRO A 883 14.78 16.83 -27.70
N ASP A 884 14.88 18.17 -27.81
CA ASP A 884 14.50 19.07 -26.71
C ASP A 884 12.99 19.31 -26.70
N LEU A 885 12.31 18.73 -25.72
CA LEU A 885 10.85 18.82 -25.55
C LEU A 885 10.43 19.94 -24.58
N SER A 886 11.37 20.74 -24.06
CA SER A 886 11.12 21.69 -22.96
C SER A 886 10.04 22.74 -23.24
N SER A 887 9.87 23.16 -24.50
CA SER A 887 8.86 24.14 -24.91
C SER A 887 7.46 23.56 -25.15
N GLN A 888 7.32 22.23 -25.16
CA GLN A 888 6.08 21.51 -25.49
C GLN A 888 5.39 20.90 -24.26
N LEU A 889 6.03 20.98 -23.09
CA LEU A 889 5.57 20.34 -21.85
C LEU A 889 4.22 20.89 -21.39
N ILE A 890 3.31 19.98 -21.03
CA ILE A 890 1.96 20.29 -20.55
C ILE A 890 1.84 19.83 -19.10
N SER A 891 1.18 20.64 -18.26
CA SER A 891 0.81 20.27 -16.90
C SER A 891 -0.69 20.51 -16.68
N LEU A 892 -1.41 19.47 -16.27
CA LEU A 892 -2.81 19.54 -15.87
C LEU A 892 -2.95 19.56 -14.34
N ILE A 893 -1.84 19.61 -13.62
CA ILE A 893 -1.81 19.65 -12.15
C ILE A 893 -2.19 21.07 -11.70
N PRO A 894 -3.26 21.22 -10.89
CA PRO A 894 -3.63 22.53 -10.35
C PRO A 894 -2.52 23.13 -9.49
N PRO A 895 -2.28 24.45 -9.55
CA PRO A 895 -1.41 25.11 -8.58
C PRO A 895 -2.06 25.15 -7.19
N VAL A 896 -1.26 25.35 -6.15
CA VAL A 896 -1.81 25.71 -4.83
C VAL A 896 -2.51 27.06 -4.94
N LEU A 897 -3.82 27.11 -4.68
CA LEU A 897 -4.60 28.33 -4.82
C LEU A 897 -4.37 29.27 -3.64
N TRP A 898 -4.71 28.82 -2.43
CA TRP A 898 -4.47 29.47 -1.15
C TRP A 898 -4.54 28.43 -0.03
N ASP A 899 -4.08 28.81 1.16
CA ASP A 899 -4.26 28.07 2.40
C ASP A 899 -4.95 28.97 3.44
N SER A 900 -5.69 28.35 4.36
CA SER A 900 -6.23 29.03 5.54
C SER A 900 -6.08 28.15 6.77
N ALA A 901 -5.98 28.80 7.94
CA ALA A 901 -6.08 28.11 9.22
C ALA A 901 -7.57 27.96 9.61
N PRO A 902 -7.95 26.88 10.31
CA PRO A 902 -9.28 26.75 10.90
C PRO A 902 -9.61 27.93 11.84
N TRP A 903 -10.90 28.23 12.01
CA TRP A 903 -11.33 29.34 12.87
C TRP A 903 -10.78 29.20 14.30
N GLY A 904 -10.14 30.25 14.80
CA GLY A 904 -9.55 30.28 16.15
C GLY A 904 -8.19 29.61 16.27
N HIS A 905 -7.56 29.24 15.14
CA HIS A 905 -6.22 28.67 15.10
C HIS A 905 -5.30 29.44 14.14
N GLU A 906 -4.00 29.32 14.36
CA GLU A 906 -2.94 29.80 13.49
C GLU A 906 -2.16 28.64 12.85
N PHE A 907 -1.42 28.92 11.77
CA PHE A 907 -0.55 27.92 11.16
C PHE A 907 0.59 27.55 12.12
N GLY A 908 0.77 26.26 12.38
CA GLY A 908 1.72 25.76 13.39
C GLY A 908 1.07 25.40 14.72
N ASP A 909 -0.19 25.74 14.96
CA ASP A 909 -0.87 25.31 16.19
C ASP A 909 -0.95 23.79 16.29
N CYS A 910 -0.56 23.24 17.45
CA CYS A 910 -0.69 21.82 17.74
C CYS A 910 -2.15 21.48 18.12
N LEU A 911 -2.85 20.80 17.21
CA LEU A 911 -4.23 20.34 17.37
C LEU A 911 -4.35 19.08 18.24
N LYS A 912 -3.30 18.25 18.24
CA LYS A 912 -3.24 17.01 19.02
C LYS A 912 -1.86 16.91 19.66
N GLN A 913 -1.80 17.17 20.96
CA GLN A 913 -0.59 17.04 21.76
C GLN A 913 -0.24 15.56 22.02
N PRO A 914 1.05 15.23 22.17
CA PRO A 914 1.50 13.91 22.58
C PRO A 914 1.15 13.62 24.04
N PHE A 915 1.21 12.35 24.45
CA PHE A 915 1.13 11.99 25.87
C PHE A 915 2.38 12.45 26.61
N LYS A 916 2.29 12.61 27.93
CA LYS A 916 3.42 13.10 28.75
C LYS A 916 4.58 12.10 28.88
N GLN A 917 4.33 10.81 28.68
CA GLN A 917 5.28 9.73 28.90
C GLN A 917 5.11 8.65 27.84
N TYR A 918 6.23 8.13 27.36
CA TYR A 918 6.32 7.04 26.39
C TYR A 918 7.45 6.08 26.74
N SER A 919 7.31 4.83 26.30
CA SER A 919 8.33 3.78 26.37
C SER A 919 8.85 3.42 24.97
N TYR A 920 9.93 2.63 24.91
CA TYR A 920 10.45 2.13 23.64
C TYR A 920 9.38 1.34 22.85
N GLY A 921 9.33 1.57 21.53
CA GLY A 921 8.36 0.95 20.64
C GLY A 921 6.98 1.62 20.63
N ASP A 922 6.72 2.59 21.51
CA ASP A 922 5.53 3.43 21.40
C ASP A 922 5.63 4.37 20.20
N VAL A 923 4.47 4.77 19.68
CA VAL A 923 4.36 5.73 18.59
C VAL A 923 3.80 7.05 19.13
N VAL A 924 4.62 8.09 19.08
CA VAL A 924 4.22 9.46 19.36
C VAL A 924 3.50 10.00 18.13
N VAL A 925 2.34 10.63 18.32
CA VAL A 925 1.55 11.21 17.23
C VAL A 925 1.12 12.62 17.61
N ALA A 926 1.56 13.61 16.82
CA ALA A 926 1.15 15.00 16.94
C ALA A 926 0.44 15.48 15.67
N GLN A 927 -0.54 16.36 15.81
CA GLN A 927 -1.21 17.00 14.67
C GLN A 927 -1.11 18.50 14.75
N PHE A 928 -0.86 19.15 13.61
CA PHE A 928 -0.65 20.59 13.50
C PHE A 928 -1.52 21.19 12.41
N VAL A 929 -1.96 22.44 12.59
CA VAL A 929 -2.49 23.24 11.47
C VAL A 929 -1.37 23.48 10.47
N SER A 930 -1.62 23.15 9.20
CA SER A 930 -0.57 23.10 8.19
C SER A 930 -1.03 23.70 6.87
N GLY A 931 -0.18 24.52 6.25
CA GLY A 931 -0.31 24.93 4.86
C GLY A 931 0.14 23.83 3.88
N HIS A 932 -0.18 23.96 2.59
CA HIS A 932 0.16 22.94 1.60
C HIS A 932 1.69 22.77 1.43
N PRO A 933 2.25 21.53 1.49
CA PRO A 933 3.68 21.28 1.33
C PRO A 933 4.25 21.70 -0.03
N ARG A 934 3.43 21.89 -1.06
CA ARG A 934 3.89 22.37 -2.38
C ARG A 934 4.30 23.85 -2.37
N ASN A 935 3.89 24.62 -1.36
CA ASN A 935 4.34 26.01 -1.20
C ASN A 935 5.85 26.11 -0.98
N SER A 936 6.47 25.07 -0.41
CA SER A 936 7.90 24.97 -0.24
C SER A 936 8.27 23.50 -0.11
N ILE A 937 9.04 22.98 -1.07
CA ILE A 937 9.55 21.60 -1.03
C ILE A 937 10.54 21.36 0.13
N ARG A 938 10.95 22.42 0.83
CA ARG A 938 11.88 22.39 1.97
C ARG A 938 13.18 21.62 1.67
N HIS A 939 13.73 21.85 0.49
CA HIS A 939 14.93 21.15 0.00
C HIS A 939 16.14 21.41 0.91
N GLY A 940 16.74 20.34 1.46
CA GLY A 940 17.83 20.42 2.44
C GLY A 940 17.41 20.93 3.83
N ARG A 941 16.10 20.98 4.10
CA ARG A 941 15.47 21.31 5.38
C ARG A 941 14.43 20.22 5.72
N TRP A 942 13.62 20.42 6.76
CA TRP A 942 12.70 19.39 7.28
C TRP A 942 11.29 19.95 7.40
N TYR A 943 10.27 19.11 7.18
CA TYR A 943 8.87 19.36 7.53
C TYR A 943 8.59 19.02 9.00
N ALA A 944 9.37 18.11 9.56
CA ALA A 944 9.24 17.65 10.94
C ALA A 944 10.62 17.29 11.50
N THR A 945 10.82 17.59 12.78
CA THR A 945 11.94 17.08 13.59
C THR A 945 11.45 16.60 14.94
N VAL A 946 12.20 15.67 15.51
CA VAL A 946 12.15 15.32 16.93
C VAL A 946 13.37 15.95 17.58
N GLU A 947 13.12 16.72 18.63
CA GLU A 947 14.16 17.43 19.37
C GLU A 947 14.23 16.89 20.80
N ARG A 948 15.45 16.78 21.33
CA ARG A 948 15.74 16.40 22.71
C ARG A 948 16.20 17.62 23.49
N LEU A 949 15.75 17.76 24.74
CA LEU A 949 16.21 18.80 25.64
C LEU A 949 17.60 18.43 26.20
N GLU A 950 18.57 19.33 26.02
CA GLU A 950 19.94 19.16 26.52
C GLU A 950 20.19 20.00 27.79
N SER A 951 19.64 21.21 27.86
CA SER A 951 19.71 22.10 29.03
C SER A 951 18.35 22.73 29.26
N GLU A 952 17.74 22.45 30.42
CA GLU A 952 16.52 23.12 30.87
C GLU A 952 16.77 24.62 31.15
N GLU A 953 17.96 24.97 31.66
CA GLU A 953 18.31 26.34 32.04
C GLU A 953 18.39 27.27 30.82
N ASP A 954 18.90 26.77 29.69
CA ASP A 954 19.10 27.52 28.46
C ASP A 954 17.99 27.34 27.42
N ASP A 955 16.95 26.53 27.73
CA ASP A 955 15.96 26.02 26.78
C ASP A 955 16.63 25.47 25.49
N ALA A 956 17.73 24.72 25.67
CA ALA A 956 18.56 24.25 24.57
C ALA A 956 18.07 22.90 24.05
N TRP A 957 17.54 22.90 22.82
CA TRP A 957 17.03 21.71 22.14
C TRP A 957 17.93 21.29 20.98
N VAL A 958 18.18 19.99 20.86
CA VAL A 958 18.95 19.40 19.75
C VAL A 958 18.09 18.48 18.90
N THR A 959 18.15 18.63 17.58
CA THR A 959 17.47 17.72 16.64
C THR A 959 18.16 16.35 16.66
N VAL A 960 17.37 15.32 16.97
CA VAL A 960 17.82 13.91 17.02
C VAL A 960 17.22 13.06 15.91
N PHE A 961 16.02 13.42 15.43
CA PHE A 961 15.39 12.80 14.25
C PHE A 961 14.79 13.88 13.35
N THR A 962 14.70 13.58 12.07
CA THR A 962 14.19 14.43 10.99
C THR A 962 13.21 13.63 10.15
N ASP A 963 12.48 14.30 9.25
CA ASP A 963 11.62 13.65 8.24
C ASP A 963 12.35 12.76 7.20
N ALA A 964 13.66 12.56 7.35
CA ALA A 964 14.45 11.60 6.58
C ALA A 964 14.78 10.32 7.37
N ASP A 965 14.46 10.28 8.67
CA ASP A 965 14.65 9.13 9.54
C ASP A 965 13.48 8.15 9.41
N TRP A 966 13.81 6.86 9.29
CA TRP A 966 12.84 5.77 9.10
C TRP A 966 11.71 5.76 10.13
N GLU A 967 12.06 6.15 11.35
CA GLU A 967 11.21 6.14 12.52
C GLU A 967 10.20 7.29 12.53
N THR A 968 10.36 8.27 11.65
CA THR A 968 9.44 9.40 11.54
C THR A 968 8.57 9.30 10.29
N LYS A 969 7.34 9.82 10.38
CA LYS A 969 6.48 10.03 9.21
C LYS A 969 5.85 11.40 9.28
N PHE A 970 5.89 12.10 8.15
CA PHE A 970 5.15 13.34 7.96
C PHE A 970 3.99 13.06 6.99
N THR A 971 2.76 13.18 7.46
CA THR A 971 1.55 12.99 6.66
C THR A 971 0.75 14.29 6.59
N TRP A 972 0.55 14.81 5.39
CA TRP A 972 -0.31 15.96 5.12
C TRP A 972 -1.71 15.53 4.69
N ILE A 973 -2.73 16.19 5.26
CA ILE A 973 -4.13 15.86 5.05
C ILE A 973 -4.90 17.13 4.73
N ARG A 974 -5.58 17.13 3.58
CA ARG A 974 -6.54 18.19 3.20
C ARG A 974 -7.83 18.02 3.99
N ASP A 975 -8.23 19.07 4.73
CA ASP A 975 -9.52 19.09 5.45
C ASP A 975 -10.64 19.63 4.58
N SER A 976 -10.41 20.76 3.91
CA SER A 976 -11.39 21.36 3.01
C SER A 976 -10.69 22.05 1.84
N LYS A 977 -10.99 21.61 0.62
CA LYS A 977 -10.51 22.27 -0.60
C LYS A 977 -11.07 23.68 -0.76
N VAL A 978 -12.33 23.89 -0.38
CA VAL A 978 -13.02 25.18 -0.52
C VAL A 978 -12.52 26.19 0.49
N MET A 979 -12.31 25.76 1.74
CA MET A 979 -11.79 26.67 2.76
C MET A 979 -10.27 26.83 2.65
N GLY A 980 -9.56 25.88 2.04
CA GLY A 980 -8.09 25.87 1.99
C GLY A 980 -7.44 25.38 3.29
N THR A 981 -8.19 24.71 4.16
CA THR A 981 -7.68 24.19 5.44
C THR A 981 -7.02 22.82 5.27
N SER A 982 -5.94 22.61 6.00
CA SER A 982 -5.23 21.32 6.08
C SER A 982 -4.51 21.15 7.41
N ARG A 983 -4.13 19.90 7.69
CA ARG A 983 -3.35 19.52 8.87
C ARG A 983 -2.17 18.63 8.49
N ALA A 984 -1.12 18.69 9.30
CA ALA A 984 0.02 17.79 9.26
C ALA A 984 -0.07 16.85 10.47
N GLU A 985 0.05 15.55 10.24
CA GLU A 985 0.24 14.53 11.26
C GLU A 985 1.69 14.08 11.22
N ILE A 986 2.36 14.15 12.37
CA ILE A 986 3.75 13.72 12.53
C ILE A 986 3.74 12.53 13.48
N GLU A 987 4.29 11.42 13.00
CA GLU A 987 4.49 10.21 13.79
C GLU A 987 5.97 10.02 14.09
N TRP A 988 6.29 9.55 15.30
CA TRP A 988 7.63 9.08 15.68
C TRP A 988 7.50 7.75 16.43
N GLU A 989 7.99 6.67 15.83
CA GLU A 989 8.13 5.36 16.47
C GLU A 989 9.43 5.34 17.27
N ILE A 990 9.36 5.32 18.60
CA ILE A 990 10.55 5.49 19.46
C ILE A 990 11.46 4.26 19.33
N PRO A 991 12.67 4.40 18.76
CA PRO A 991 13.58 3.28 18.63
C PRO A 991 14.03 2.74 19.98
N VAL A 992 14.28 1.42 20.02
CA VAL A 992 14.92 0.79 21.18
C VAL A 992 16.32 1.39 21.39
N GLY A 993 16.61 1.81 22.61
CA GLY A 993 17.89 2.44 22.97
C GLY A 993 17.93 3.95 22.79
N THR A 994 16.80 4.59 22.50
CA THR A 994 16.67 6.05 22.53
C THR A 994 17.05 6.57 23.93
N PRO A 995 17.93 7.57 24.07
CA PRO A 995 18.31 8.09 25.39
C PRO A 995 17.09 8.57 26.18
N LYS A 996 17.05 8.31 27.48
CA LYS A 996 16.00 8.87 28.34
C LYS A 996 16.08 10.39 28.39
N GLY A 997 14.93 11.04 28.55
CA GLY A 997 14.81 12.48 28.75
C GLY A 997 13.60 13.07 28.06
N THR A 998 13.55 14.40 28.04
CA THR A 998 12.46 15.18 27.46
C THR A 998 12.66 15.38 25.96
N TYR A 999 11.59 15.15 25.21
CA TYR A 999 11.53 15.32 23.77
C TYR A 999 10.35 16.22 23.37
N ARG A 1000 10.42 16.82 22.19
CA ARG A 1000 9.28 17.50 21.54
C ARG A 1000 9.29 17.24 20.03
N ILE A 1001 8.12 17.36 19.41
CA ILE A 1001 7.99 17.36 17.95
C ILE A 1001 7.89 18.82 17.48
N HIS A 1002 8.67 19.16 16.46
CA HIS A 1002 8.70 20.47 15.83
C HIS A 1002 8.28 20.35 14.36
N HIS A 1003 7.20 21.02 14.00
CA HIS A 1003 6.67 21.08 12.64
C HIS A 1003 7.08 22.38 11.95
N PHE A 1004 7.43 22.30 10.67
CA PHE A 1004 7.69 23.45 9.83
C PHE A 1004 6.90 23.39 8.54
N GLY A 1005 6.46 24.56 8.05
CA GLY A 1005 5.83 24.63 6.74
C GLY A 1005 5.76 26.04 6.18
N ASN A 1006 5.02 26.13 5.07
CA ASN A 1006 4.73 27.38 4.38
C ASN A 1006 3.26 27.39 3.97
N TYR A 1007 2.61 28.54 4.12
CA TYR A 1007 1.23 28.75 3.67
C TYR A 1007 1.17 29.83 2.59
N LYS A 1008 0.21 29.68 1.67
CA LYS A 1008 -0.05 30.68 0.63
C LYS A 1008 -1.26 31.53 1.01
N TYR A 1009 -1.04 32.83 1.17
CA TYR A 1009 -2.13 33.75 1.54
C TYR A 1009 -3.06 34.01 0.34
N VAL A 1010 -4.36 34.22 0.61
CA VAL A 1010 -5.40 34.36 -0.43
C VAL A 1010 -5.16 35.56 -1.37
N LEU A 1011 -4.53 36.63 -0.88
CA LEU A 1011 -4.15 37.80 -1.70
C LEU A 1011 -2.75 37.67 -2.34
N GLY A 1012 -2.10 36.51 -2.19
CA GLY A 1012 -0.76 36.25 -2.71
C GLY A 1012 0.35 36.27 -1.64
N GLY A 1013 1.51 35.74 -2.01
CA GLY A 1013 2.66 35.54 -1.12
C GLY A 1013 2.69 34.16 -0.44
N ILE A 1014 3.89 33.69 -0.13
CA ILE A 1014 4.14 32.44 0.60
C ILE A 1014 4.93 32.78 1.86
N TYR A 1015 4.39 32.42 3.02
CA TYR A 1015 4.94 32.78 4.32
C TYR A 1015 5.33 31.53 5.12
N PRO A 1016 6.49 31.52 5.79
CA PRO A 1016 6.91 30.42 6.63
C PRO A 1016 6.15 30.43 7.96
N TYR A 1017 5.96 29.25 8.54
CA TYR A 1017 5.50 29.07 9.91
C TYR A 1017 6.19 27.85 10.54
N HIS A 1018 6.10 27.74 11.85
CA HIS A 1018 6.54 26.59 12.62
C HIS A 1018 5.70 26.42 13.88
N GLY A 1019 5.76 25.24 14.48
CA GLY A 1019 5.01 24.92 15.68
C GLY A 1019 5.61 23.76 16.45
N PHE A 1020 5.39 23.74 17.76
CA PHE A 1020 5.95 22.75 18.67
C PHE A 1020 4.83 22.03 19.41
N THR A 1021 5.08 20.77 19.78
CA THR A 1021 4.32 20.13 20.85
C THR A 1021 4.78 20.63 22.21
N ASP A 1022 3.99 20.31 23.24
CA ASP A 1022 4.51 20.28 24.61
C ASP A 1022 5.64 19.24 24.72
N GLY A 1023 6.53 19.43 25.71
CA GLY A 1023 7.56 18.45 26.04
C GLY A 1023 6.96 17.17 26.64
N PHE A 1024 7.54 16.02 26.28
CA PHE A 1024 7.16 14.70 26.78
C PHE A 1024 8.38 13.84 27.10
N GLU A 1025 8.24 12.95 28.08
CA GLU A 1025 9.33 12.09 28.56
C GLU A 1025 9.39 10.76 27.80
N VAL A 1026 10.60 10.32 27.48
CA VAL A 1026 10.90 8.95 27.03
C VAL A 1026 11.66 8.24 28.15
N SER A 1027 11.10 7.13 28.64
CA SER A 1027 11.56 6.42 29.85
C SER A 1027 12.02 5.00 29.62
#